data_AF-A0AAX0YTS8-F1
#
_entry.id   AF-A0AAX0YTS8-F1
#
_cell.length_a   1.000
_cell.length_b   1.000
_cell.length_c   1.000
_cell.angle_alpha   90.00
_cell.angle_beta   90.00
_cell.angle_gamma   90.00
#
_symmetry.space_group_name_H-M   'P 1'
#
loop_
_entity.id
_entity.type
_entity.pdbx_description
1 polymer ?
#
loop_
_entity_poly.entity_id
_entity_poly.type
_entity_poly.pdbx_seq_one_letter_code
_entity_poly.pdbx_strand_id
1 'polypeptide(L)'
;MNTFWSNWVIILTLLFLIFMIIVVAYYWRKNHTADKENTVDSFDNIKENDAAVPKLLLFSYFIAFVLAAGFLVLYPGLGNWQGLMDWKSTSEATQPHPTNLQKQITQAKLNGSSYQQLSQDATIVNAGNALFQTHCAACHLSEAEGQTHFPNLSDNVWLYGGTDKDIHHSITKGRNGVMAGWKTILSAEDINHVATYIASLQADRIISAPAFALQQGKTVFNKNCTSCHGSNAQGNQLLGAPNLADNIWLHDGSIEGIIHTINNGLNNVMPAFENQLSEVEIQALGAYIRHQHTLRANELANLNKELITKGQYLAYAGDCVACHTGEGGELFGGGLGFVTPFGTMYSTNISSHPDFGIGDYTYSEFYDALHKGKGKHGYLYPAMPYSSYQYVTDDDTKALWAYMQSLNYVNTRNRNNQMMFPSNIRLGLLGWNIAFLNTDPLEYPANSTESWRRGKYLTMGLGHCSECHTPRNIAQALISDKLFQGNLIDGWMAPDITATELYQDRWSITSLTDFLKTGHSEKGTAFGGMAEVVKNSTRYLTRDDVSAIAEYLITGDKYNVLDKSVGQITPPGFGDLIPAQVNVQDPNLEGSATDPLKKEQQLYGLYIQTCGACHGADGKGREGIAPTLLNNGIIMHKDPYDTIAVTIRGLVPNYLEQEIDFMPMSSFNTVLNDADLAQLITFVRQKLGGRDIPITTTQVTKIRTDLIKAGFAGNIHNLTQPMNNNPE
;
A
#
# COMPACT_ATOMS: atom_id res chain seq x y z
N MET A 1 58.71 27.94 21.73
CA MET A 1 59.75 27.06 22.30
C MET A 1 60.68 27.87 23.21
N ASN A 2 61.30 27.31 24.26
CA ASN A 2 62.23 28.11 25.09
C ASN A 2 63.49 28.49 24.28
N THR A 3 64.21 29.53 24.71
CA THR A 3 65.36 30.07 23.98
C THR A 3 66.48 29.06 23.80
N PHE A 4 66.70 28.18 24.79
CA PHE A 4 67.68 27.10 24.70
C PHE A 4 67.37 26.15 23.53
N TRP A 5 66.17 25.57 23.48
CA TRP A 5 65.76 24.63 22.44
C TRP A 5 65.65 25.30 21.06
N SER A 6 65.25 26.59 21.00
CA SER A 6 65.27 27.37 19.76
C SER A 6 66.68 27.49 19.20
N ASN A 7 67.65 27.91 20.02
CA ASN A 7 69.02 28.05 19.58
C ASN A 7 69.64 26.70 19.21
N TRP A 8 69.31 25.64 19.96
CA TRP A 8 69.76 24.28 19.66
C TRP A 8 69.31 23.82 18.26
N VAL A 9 68.02 23.99 17.92
CA VAL A 9 67.48 23.64 16.59
C VAL A 9 68.12 24.48 15.50
N ILE A 10 68.24 25.80 15.71
CA ILE A 10 68.84 26.71 14.72
C ILE A 10 70.29 26.30 14.43
N ILE A 11 71.10 26.12 15.48
CA ILE A 11 72.53 25.80 15.35
C ILE A 11 72.72 24.46 14.65
N LEU A 12 72.02 23.41 15.07
CA LEU A 12 72.18 22.09 14.45
C LEU A 12 71.73 22.08 12.99
N THR A 13 70.62 22.76 12.67
CA THR A 13 70.10 22.82 11.30
C THR A 13 71.06 23.57 10.38
N LEU A 14 71.60 24.72 10.83
CA LEU A 14 72.58 25.48 10.05
C LEU A 14 73.90 24.73 9.89
N LEU A 15 74.39 24.11 10.96
CA LEU A 15 75.61 23.28 10.90
C LEU A 15 75.45 22.12 9.91
N PHE A 16 74.30 21.44 9.93
CA PHE A 16 73.99 20.37 8.99
C PHE A 16 73.96 20.88 7.55
N LEU A 17 73.24 21.97 7.26
CA LEU A 17 73.17 22.53 5.91
C LEU A 17 74.53 22.98 5.39
N ILE A 18 75.33 23.65 6.23
CA ILE A 18 76.69 24.07 5.88
C ILE A 18 77.57 22.85 5.62
N PHE A 19 77.53 21.84 6.49
CA PHE A 19 78.28 20.61 6.32
C PHE A 19 77.91 19.90 5.00
N MET A 20 76.62 19.78 4.69
CA MET A 20 76.18 19.17 3.44
C MET A 20 76.63 19.95 2.20
N ILE A 21 76.59 21.29 2.24
CA ILE A 21 77.14 22.13 1.16
C ILE A 21 78.65 21.89 1.00
N ILE A 22 79.39 21.79 2.10
CA ILE A 22 80.84 21.48 2.08
C ILE A 22 81.09 20.11 1.46
N VAL A 23 80.31 19.09 1.85
CA VAL A 23 80.43 17.72 1.29
C VAL A 23 80.17 17.73 -0.21
N VAL A 24 79.09 18.36 -0.67
CA VAL A 24 78.78 18.44 -2.11
C VAL A 24 79.87 19.22 -2.86
N ALA A 25 80.37 20.32 -2.31
CA ALA A 25 81.45 21.10 -2.92
C ALA A 25 82.78 20.31 -2.96
N TYR A 26 83.08 19.52 -1.92
CA TYR A 26 84.24 18.64 -1.86
C TYR A 26 84.18 17.57 -2.96
N TYR A 27 83.05 16.85 -3.06
CA TYR A 27 82.86 15.84 -4.08
C TYR A 27 82.83 16.44 -5.49
N TRP A 28 82.25 17.63 -5.68
CA TRP A 28 82.30 18.34 -6.95
C TRP A 28 83.74 18.64 -7.41
N ARG A 29 84.60 19.08 -6.49
CA ARG A 29 86.02 19.35 -6.79
C ARG A 29 86.79 18.05 -7.09
N LYS A 30 86.58 17.01 -6.27
CA LYS A 30 87.25 15.70 -6.43
C LYS A 30 86.78 14.95 -7.69
N ASN A 31 85.59 15.26 -8.21
CA ASN A 31 85.03 14.62 -9.40
C ASN A 31 85.92 14.75 -10.66
N HIS A 32 86.78 15.77 -10.73
CA HIS A 32 87.70 15.99 -11.85
C HIS A 32 88.90 15.04 -11.86
N THR A 33 89.18 14.36 -10.75
CA THR A 33 90.29 13.40 -10.61
C THR A 33 89.85 11.95 -10.62
N ALA A 34 88.54 11.69 -10.82
CA ALA A 34 87.95 10.37 -10.81
C ALA A 34 88.25 9.61 -12.11
N ASP A 35 88.71 8.36 -11.99
CA ASP A 35 89.00 7.47 -13.11
C ASP A 35 88.10 6.23 -13.07
N LYS A 36 87.13 6.18 -13.98
CA LYS A 36 86.14 5.10 -14.08
C LYS A 36 86.75 3.72 -14.35
N GLU A 37 87.99 3.67 -14.87
CA GLU A 37 88.70 2.43 -15.17
C GLU A 37 89.55 1.96 -13.98
N ASN A 38 89.68 2.78 -12.93
CA ASN A 38 90.40 2.44 -11.70
C ASN A 38 89.44 1.78 -10.68
N THR A 39 89.70 0.51 -10.34
CA THR A 39 88.99 -0.18 -9.26
C THR A 39 89.64 0.16 -7.91
N VAL A 40 88.86 0.76 -7.01
CA VAL A 40 89.31 1.20 -5.69
C VAL A 40 89.36 0.03 -4.71
N ASP A 41 88.39 -0.87 -4.78
CA ASP A 41 88.33 -2.08 -3.97
C ASP A 41 87.48 -3.15 -4.68
N SER A 42 87.58 -4.40 -4.23
CA SER A 42 86.72 -5.48 -4.71
C SER A 42 86.25 -6.38 -3.59
N PHE A 43 84.93 -6.61 -3.52
CA PHE A 43 84.31 -7.48 -2.54
C PHE A 43 83.34 -8.43 -3.24
N ASP A 44 83.48 -9.74 -2.96
CA ASP A 44 82.60 -10.79 -3.52
C ASP A 44 82.42 -10.72 -5.05
N ASN A 45 83.54 -10.59 -5.77
CA ASN A 45 83.62 -10.41 -7.23
C ASN A 45 82.96 -9.13 -7.79
N ILE A 46 82.48 -8.22 -6.94
CA ILE A 46 82.02 -6.88 -7.33
C ILE A 46 83.18 -5.91 -7.19
N LYS A 47 83.47 -5.18 -8.26
CA LYS A 47 84.51 -4.14 -8.31
C LYS A 47 83.88 -2.77 -8.11
N GLU A 48 84.35 -2.02 -7.12
CA GLU A 48 83.96 -0.63 -6.94
C GLU A 48 84.94 0.27 -7.70
N ASN A 49 84.47 0.90 -8.78
CA ASN A 49 85.29 1.78 -9.58
C ASN A 49 85.22 3.23 -9.07
N ASP A 50 86.31 3.97 -9.24
CA ASP A 50 86.42 5.41 -8.93
C ASP A 50 85.71 6.26 -10.01
N ALA A 51 84.44 5.94 -10.26
CA ALA A 51 83.64 6.64 -11.25
C ALA A 51 83.21 8.02 -10.76
N ALA A 52 83.28 9.01 -11.65
CA ALA A 52 82.79 10.35 -11.37
C ALA A 52 81.28 10.33 -11.06
N VAL A 53 80.88 10.98 -9.97
CA VAL A 53 79.46 11.18 -9.62
C VAL A 53 78.80 12.02 -10.73
N PRO A 54 77.60 11.66 -11.21
CA PRO A 54 76.90 12.44 -12.22
C PRO A 54 76.75 13.90 -11.79
N LYS A 55 77.26 14.84 -12.61
CA LYS A 55 77.20 16.29 -12.30
C LYS A 55 75.76 16.77 -12.07
N LEU A 56 74.80 16.20 -12.78
CA LEU A 56 73.38 16.48 -12.60
C LEU A 56 72.91 16.18 -11.18
N LEU A 57 73.37 15.07 -10.58
CA LEU A 57 73.01 14.67 -9.23
C LEU A 57 73.59 15.64 -8.19
N LEU A 58 74.87 16.00 -8.30
CA LEU A 58 75.49 17.00 -7.43
C LEU A 58 74.83 18.38 -7.55
N PHE A 59 74.46 18.77 -8.78
CA PHE A 59 73.74 20.02 -9.03
C PHE A 59 72.32 20.00 -8.43
N SER A 60 71.59 18.88 -8.52
CA SER A 60 70.28 18.75 -7.89
C SER A 60 70.34 18.82 -6.36
N TYR A 61 71.39 18.28 -5.73
CA TYR A 61 71.60 18.43 -4.28
C TYR A 61 71.85 19.90 -3.91
N PHE A 62 72.66 20.63 -4.69
CA PHE A 62 72.89 22.05 -4.45
C PHE A 62 71.57 22.85 -4.52
N ILE A 63 70.76 22.63 -5.55
CA ILE A 63 69.42 23.26 -5.67
C ILE A 63 68.54 22.90 -4.48
N ALA A 64 68.49 21.64 -4.07
CA ALA A 64 67.67 21.20 -2.94
C ALA A 64 68.07 21.91 -1.63
N PHE A 65 69.36 22.07 -1.36
CA PHE A 65 69.82 22.80 -0.17
C PHE A 65 69.50 24.29 -0.22
N VAL A 66 69.60 24.92 -1.41
CA VAL A 66 69.19 26.32 -1.60
C VAL A 66 67.69 26.48 -1.39
N LEU A 67 66.86 25.59 -1.94
CA LEU A 67 65.42 25.60 -1.74
C LEU A 67 65.05 25.35 -0.27
N ALA A 68 65.71 24.42 0.41
CA ALA A 68 65.50 24.17 1.83
C ALA A 68 65.86 25.39 2.69
N ALA A 69 67.00 26.03 2.41
CA ALA A 69 67.39 27.27 3.09
C ALA A 69 66.39 28.40 2.82
N GLY A 70 65.94 28.56 1.57
CA GLY A 70 64.90 29.53 1.20
C GLY A 70 63.57 29.24 1.91
N PHE A 71 63.16 27.98 1.99
CA PHE A 71 61.96 27.57 2.71
C PHE A 71 62.04 27.90 4.20
N LEU A 72 63.17 27.62 4.85
CA LEU A 72 63.38 27.94 6.27
C LEU A 72 63.47 29.44 6.57
N VAL A 73 63.80 30.26 5.57
CA VAL A 73 63.73 31.73 5.67
C VAL A 73 62.28 32.20 5.54
N LEU A 74 61.54 31.63 4.58
CA LEU A 74 60.17 32.06 4.26
C LEU A 74 59.14 31.55 5.26
N TYR A 75 59.30 30.34 5.80
CA TYR A 75 58.33 29.65 6.65
C TYR A 75 58.92 29.31 8.02
N PRO A 76 58.07 29.09 9.04
CA PRO A 76 58.55 28.65 10.35
C PRO A 76 59.20 27.26 10.27
N GLY A 77 60.36 27.10 10.91
CA GLY A 77 61.14 25.85 10.91
C GLY A 77 62.49 25.97 11.62
N LEU A 78 63.06 27.17 11.69
CA LEU A 78 64.30 27.48 12.43
C LEU A 78 63.99 27.92 13.87
N GLY A 79 63.76 26.96 14.78
CA GLY A 79 63.50 27.26 16.18
C GLY A 79 62.25 28.12 16.37
N ASN A 80 62.40 29.30 16.98
CA ASN A 80 61.31 30.29 17.13
C ASN A 80 61.18 31.27 15.96
N TRP A 81 61.98 31.15 14.89
CA TRP A 81 61.84 31.95 13.67
C TRP A 81 60.48 31.68 13.02
N GLN A 82 59.70 32.74 12.78
CA GLN A 82 58.34 32.65 12.26
C GLN A 82 58.26 32.58 10.73
N GLY A 83 59.38 32.76 10.02
CA GLY A 83 59.36 32.98 8.58
C GLY A 83 59.13 34.44 8.21
N LEU A 84 59.31 34.76 6.93
CA LEU A 84 58.95 36.05 6.34
C LEU A 84 57.53 36.07 5.77
N MET A 85 56.99 34.88 5.47
CA MET A 85 55.59 34.70 5.13
C MET A 85 54.85 34.56 6.45
N ASP A 86 53.86 35.41 6.71
CA ASP A 86 52.98 35.42 7.91
C ASP A 86 52.10 34.15 7.97
N TRP A 87 52.73 32.98 7.86
CA TRP A 87 52.13 31.68 7.71
C TRP A 87 51.98 31.00 9.07
N LYS A 88 50.78 30.50 9.35
CA LYS A 88 50.47 29.73 10.56
C LYS A 88 49.91 28.37 10.15
N SER A 89 50.18 27.34 10.95
CA SER A 89 49.64 25.99 10.69
C SER A 89 48.12 25.97 10.89
N THR A 90 47.44 25.10 10.14
CA THR A 90 45.97 24.97 10.11
C THR A 90 45.34 24.68 11.47
N SER A 91 46.09 24.20 12.47
CA SER A 91 45.59 24.01 13.83
C SER A 91 45.33 25.32 14.58
N GLU A 92 46.02 26.42 14.26
CA GLU A 92 45.74 27.76 14.82
C GLU A 92 44.65 28.52 14.04
N ALA A 93 44.31 28.05 12.83
CA ALA A 93 43.17 28.53 12.04
C ALA A 93 41.83 27.88 12.46
N THR A 94 41.78 27.21 13.61
CA THR A 94 40.56 26.65 14.23
C THR A 94 39.73 27.69 14.97
N GLN A 95 39.96 28.99 14.74
CA GLN A 95 38.87 29.94 14.91
C GLN A 95 37.91 29.68 13.75
N PRO A 96 36.66 29.23 14.00
CA PRO A 96 35.68 29.11 12.94
C PRO A 96 35.57 30.48 12.32
N HIS A 97 36.10 30.66 11.11
CA HIS A 97 35.77 31.83 10.33
C HIS A 97 34.25 31.73 10.14
N PRO A 98 33.44 32.66 10.69
CA PRO A 98 32.03 32.66 10.40
C PRO A 98 31.91 32.67 8.89
N THR A 99 31.37 31.59 8.34
CA THR A 99 31.01 31.52 6.93
C THR A 99 30.19 32.78 6.61
N ASN A 100 30.24 33.25 5.37
CA ASN A 100 29.45 34.41 4.93
C ASN A 100 27.98 34.35 5.43
N LEU A 101 27.48 33.13 5.60
CA LEU A 101 26.22 32.76 6.24
C LEU A 101 26.04 33.33 7.66
N GLN A 102 26.98 33.13 8.57
CA GLN A 102 26.84 33.60 9.94
C GLN A 102 26.90 35.13 10.02
N LYS A 103 27.65 35.80 9.14
CA LYS A 103 27.58 37.27 9.00
C LYS A 103 26.25 37.75 8.41
N GLN A 104 25.72 37.09 7.37
CA GLN A 104 24.41 37.40 6.78
C GLN A 104 23.28 37.21 7.80
N ILE A 105 23.33 36.13 8.57
CA ILE A 105 22.34 35.81 9.56
C ILE A 105 22.47 36.73 10.81
N THR A 106 23.68 37.06 11.25
CA THR A 106 23.90 38.02 12.34
C THR A 106 23.46 39.44 11.96
N GLN A 107 23.57 39.82 10.68
CA GLN A 107 23.02 41.09 10.17
C GLN A 107 21.48 41.09 10.10
N ALA A 108 20.84 39.93 9.93
CA ALA A 108 19.38 39.79 9.85
C ALA A 108 18.63 39.97 11.19
N LYS A 109 19.31 40.38 12.29
CA LYS A 109 18.71 40.57 13.64
C LYS A 109 17.96 39.33 14.15
N LEU A 110 18.65 38.20 14.28
CA LEU A 110 18.03 36.93 14.74
C LEU A 110 17.73 36.79 16.24
N ASN A 111 17.92 37.83 17.07
CA ASN A 111 17.58 37.72 18.48
C ASN A 111 16.08 37.97 18.72
N GLY A 112 15.26 36.93 18.57
CA GLY A 112 13.87 36.88 19.08
C GLY A 112 12.76 36.81 18.03
N SER A 113 13.09 36.62 16.74
CA SER A 113 12.11 36.42 15.67
C SER A 113 11.53 35.01 15.72
N SER A 114 10.23 34.85 15.47
CA SER A 114 9.60 33.53 15.36
C SER A 114 10.03 32.83 14.06
N TYR A 115 10.01 31.49 14.01
CA TYR A 115 10.30 30.76 12.76
C TYR A 115 9.34 31.15 11.64
N GLN A 116 8.11 31.52 11.99
CA GLN A 116 7.15 32.07 11.02
C GLN A 116 7.59 33.39 10.38
N GLN A 117 8.31 34.24 11.11
CA GLN A 117 8.87 35.47 10.53
C GLN A 117 10.11 35.17 9.69
N LEU A 118 10.95 34.25 10.17
CA LEU A 118 12.17 33.87 9.47
C LEU A 118 11.91 33.10 8.17
N SER A 119 10.83 32.32 8.11
CA SER A 119 10.43 31.56 6.92
C SER A 119 9.99 32.43 5.74
N GLN A 120 9.85 33.75 5.94
CA GLN A 120 9.53 34.72 4.89
C GLN A 120 10.78 35.34 4.24
N ASP A 121 11.96 35.18 4.84
CA ASP A 121 13.21 35.68 4.27
C ASP A 121 13.87 34.61 3.39
N ALA A 122 13.89 34.84 2.08
CA ALA A 122 14.46 33.89 1.12
C ALA A 122 15.94 33.57 1.38
N THR A 123 16.72 34.51 1.93
CA THR A 123 18.14 34.27 2.25
C THR A 123 18.27 33.26 3.38
N ILE A 124 17.44 33.40 4.43
CA ILE A 124 17.41 32.49 5.58
C ILE A 124 16.85 31.13 5.18
N VAL A 125 15.79 31.08 4.38
CA VAL A 125 15.21 29.83 3.87
C VAL A 125 16.21 29.07 3.01
N ASN A 126 16.94 29.75 2.11
CA ASN A 126 17.96 29.11 1.27
C ASN A 126 19.15 28.60 2.10
N ALA A 127 19.56 29.34 3.13
CA ALA A 127 20.56 28.90 4.09
C ALA A 127 20.10 27.66 4.86
N GLY A 128 18.87 27.69 5.37
CA GLY A 128 18.23 26.58 6.05
C GLY A 128 18.09 25.35 5.16
N ASN A 129 17.71 25.52 3.89
CA ASN A 129 17.65 24.43 2.92
C ASN A 129 19.03 23.78 2.73
N ALA A 130 20.09 24.56 2.51
CA ALA A 130 21.44 24.03 2.36
C ALA A 130 21.88 23.21 3.59
N LEU A 131 21.61 23.68 4.80
CA LEU A 131 21.84 22.93 6.05
C LEU A 131 20.96 21.68 6.13
N PHE A 132 19.71 21.78 5.71
CA PHE A 132 18.76 20.67 5.74
C PHE A 132 19.21 19.55 4.81
N GLN A 133 19.68 19.87 3.60
CA GLN A 133 20.23 18.88 2.66
C GLN A 133 21.44 18.14 3.24
N THR A 134 22.30 18.81 4.00
CA THR A 134 23.51 18.18 4.55
C THR A 134 23.26 17.40 5.84
N HIS A 135 22.30 17.80 6.66
CA HIS A 135 22.12 17.25 8.01
C HIS A 135 20.81 16.48 8.22
N CYS A 136 19.76 16.75 7.47
CA CYS A 136 18.40 16.28 7.76
C CYS A 136 17.78 15.45 6.63
N ALA A 137 18.07 15.76 5.37
CA ALA A 137 17.41 15.18 4.20
C ALA A 137 17.61 13.66 4.05
N ALA A 138 18.69 13.09 4.58
CA ALA A 138 18.90 11.65 4.56
C ALA A 138 17.81 10.88 5.33
N CYS A 139 17.24 11.51 6.36
CA CYS A 139 16.17 10.93 7.17
C CYS A 139 14.79 11.48 6.78
N HIS A 140 14.69 12.78 6.48
CA HIS A 140 13.42 13.47 6.28
C HIS A 140 13.11 13.84 4.81
N LEU A 141 13.86 13.31 3.83
CA LEU A 141 13.84 13.68 2.41
C LEU A 141 14.16 15.16 2.15
N SER A 142 14.40 15.57 0.90
CA SER A 142 14.91 16.92 0.60
C SER A 142 13.93 18.05 0.96
N GLU A 143 12.64 17.83 0.77
CA GLU A 143 11.57 18.81 1.02
C GLU A 143 10.94 18.65 2.42
N ALA A 144 11.59 17.90 3.32
CA ALA A 144 11.12 17.63 4.67
C ALA A 144 9.82 16.79 4.74
N GLU A 145 9.59 15.97 3.71
CA GLU A 145 8.40 15.14 3.53
C GLU A 145 8.39 13.85 4.38
N GLY A 146 9.51 13.50 5.00
CA GLY A 146 9.64 12.26 5.76
C GLY A 146 9.69 11.01 4.87
N GLN A 147 9.95 9.86 5.49
CA GLN A 147 9.94 8.54 4.84
C GLN A 147 9.63 7.48 5.91
N THR A 148 9.58 6.19 5.56
CA THR A 148 9.33 5.13 6.55
C THR A 148 10.24 5.29 7.78
N HIS A 149 9.65 5.28 8.98
CA HIS A 149 10.29 5.48 10.29
C HIS A 149 10.72 6.93 10.61
N PHE A 150 10.62 7.89 9.68
CA PHE A 150 11.02 9.29 9.88
C PHE A 150 9.86 10.26 9.58
N PRO A 151 9.46 11.12 10.54
CA PRO A 151 8.27 11.97 10.39
C PRO A 151 8.34 12.91 9.18
N ASN A 152 7.17 13.14 8.57
CA ASN A 152 6.96 14.26 7.65
C ASN A 152 6.96 15.55 8.48
N LEU A 153 7.87 16.47 8.18
CA LEU A 153 8.02 17.74 8.88
C LEU A 153 7.31 18.90 8.15
N SER A 154 6.81 18.65 6.94
CA SER A 154 6.03 19.60 6.14
C SER A 154 4.53 19.54 6.45
N ASP A 155 4.04 18.45 7.05
CA ASP A 155 2.61 18.29 7.33
C ASP A 155 2.17 18.93 8.66
N ASN A 156 0.90 18.71 9.04
CA ASN A 156 0.31 19.25 10.27
C ASN A 156 0.40 18.29 11.47
N VAL A 157 1.13 17.18 11.36
CA VAL A 157 1.08 16.07 12.30
C VAL A 157 2.37 15.98 13.10
N TRP A 158 2.30 16.43 14.36
CA TRP A 158 3.46 16.56 15.21
C TRP A 158 3.42 15.61 16.40
N LEU A 159 4.41 14.72 16.48
CA LEU A 159 4.59 13.81 17.61
C LEU A 159 4.92 14.55 18.91
N TYR A 160 5.72 15.63 18.84
CA TYR A 160 6.21 16.36 20.01
C TYR A 160 5.77 17.84 20.06
N GLY A 161 4.67 18.16 19.39
CA GLY A 161 4.20 19.54 19.21
C GLY A 161 4.85 20.26 18.01
N GLY A 162 4.11 21.16 17.38
CA GLY A 162 4.50 21.86 16.16
C GLY A 162 4.74 23.36 16.34
N THR A 163 4.86 23.85 17.58
CA THR A 163 5.20 25.26 17.84
C THR A 163 6.67 25.52 17.52
N ASP A 164 7.05 26.78 17.28
CA ASP A 164 8.46 27.13 17.01
C ASP A 164 9.39 26.68 18.15
N LYS A 165 8.91 26.73 19.40
CA LYS A 165 9.64 26.23 20.56
C LYS A 165 9.82 24.71 20.52
N ASP A 166 8.79 23.96 20.10
CA ASP A 166 8.84 22.50 20.04
C ASP A 166 9.76 22.02 18.92
N ILE A 167 9.70 22.67 17.75
CA ILE A 167 10.59 22.42 16.62
C ILE A 167 12.03 22.76 17.03
N HIS A 168 12.26 23.94 17.61
CA HIS A 168 13.55 24.35 18.11
C HIS A 168 14.11 23.34 19.12
N HIS A 169 13.32 22.95 20.11
CA HIS A 169 13.75 21.97 21.11
C HIS A 169 14.09 20.61 20.47
N SER A 170 13.29 20.16 19.51
CA SER A 170 13.53 18.89 18.82
C SER A 170 14.86 18.91 18.06
N ILE A 171 15.18 20.00 17.35
CA ILE A 171 16.47 20.12 16.64
C ILE A 171 17.63 20.23 17.63
N THR A 172 17.51 21.11 18.64
CA THR A 172 18.60 21.41 19.57
C THR A 172 18.92 20.22 20.48
N LYS A 173 17.89 19.65 21.12
CA LYS A 173 18.04 18.62 22.18
C LYS A 173 17.78 17.20 21.69
N GLY A 174 17.34 17.03 20.45
CA GLY A 174 16.90 15.74 19.94
C GLY A 174 15.57 15.28 20.56
N ARG A 175 15.10 14.12 20.12
CA ARG A 175 13.93 13.42 20.68
C ARG A 175 14.21 11.93 20.76
N ASN A 176 13.62 11.28 21.75
CA ASN A 176 13.65 9.83 21.87
C ASN A 176 12.23 9.31 22.19
N GLY A 177 11.66 8.59 21.24
CA GLY A 177 10.35 7.94 21.37
C GLY A 177 10.53 6.46 21.66
N VAL A 178 10.07 6.02 22.83
CA VAL A 178 10.20 4.64 23.28
C VAL A 178 8.82 4.01 23.46
N MET A 179 8.61 2.86 22.83
CA MET A 179 7.49 1.97 23.08
C MET A 179 8.05 0.61 23.51
N ALA A 180 7.66 0.11 24.67
CA ALA A 180 8.08 -1.21 25.13
C ALA A 180 7.46 -2.32 24.27
N GLY A 181 8.18 -3.44 24.11
CA GLY A 181 7.62 -4.66 23.53
C GLY A 181 6.79 -5.42 24.56
N TRP A 182 5.59 -5.85 24.17
CA TRP A 182 4.57 -6.43 25.05
C TRP A 182 4.41 -7.95 24.92
N LYS A 183 5.18 -8.60 24.04
CA LYS A 183 5.09 -10.05 23.78
C LYS A 183 5.27 -10.96 25.00
N THR A 184 5.91 -10.46 26.06
CA THR A 184 6.11 -11.21 27.31
C THR A 184 5.01 -10.97 28.35
N ILE A 185 4.14 -9.98 28.12
CA ILE A 185 3.09 -9.53 29.04
C ILE A 185 1.70 -9.88 28.51
N LEU A 186 1.49 -9.75 27.20
CA LEU A 186 0.22 -10.02 26.53
C LEU A 186 0.28 -11.33 25.76
N SER A 187 -0.85 -12.04 25.70
CA SER A 187 -1.00 -13.22 24.83
C SER A 187 -1.04 -12.81 23.36
N ALA A 188 -0.72 -13.73 22.45
CA ALA A 188 -0.82 -13.47 21.01
C ALA A 188 -2.26 -13.08 20.59
N GLU A 189 -3.26 -13.69 21.24
CA GLU A 189 -4.67 -13.38 21.03
C GLU A 189 -5.03 -11.97 21.51
N ASP A 190 -4.59 -11.55 22.70
CA ASP A 190 -4.82 -10.19 23.19
C ASP A 190 -4.14 -9.14 22.29
N ILE A 191 -2.94 -9.42 21.79
CA ILE A 191 -2.22 -8.53 20.86
C ILE A 191 -3.01 -8.40 19.56
N ASN A 192 -3.53 -9.50 19.01
CA ASN A 192 -4.37 -9.48 17.82
C ASN A 192 -5.66 -8.67 18.04
N HIS A 193 -6.34 -8.87 19.17
CA HIS A 193 -7.54 -8.11 19.52
C HIS A 193 -7.25 -6.61 19.66
N VAL A 194 -6.15 -6.22 20.31
CA VAL A 194 -5.76 -4.80 20.43
C VAL A 194 -5.43 -4.19 19.08
N ALA A 195 -4.66 -4.89 18.24
CA ALA A 195 -4.33 -4.41 16.91
C ALA A 195 -5.59 -4.21 16.05
N THR A 196 -6.51 -5.16 16.10
CA THR A 196 -7.81 -5.08 15.42
C THR A 196 -8.65 -3.91 15.94
N TYR A 197 -8.67 -3.71 17.26
CA TYR A 197 -9.37 -2.57 17.88
C TYR A 197 -8.76 -1.23 17.44
N ILE A 198 -7.43 -1.08 17.48
CA ILE A 198 -6.75 0.15 17.03
C ILE A 198 -7.09 0.43 15.57
N ALA A 199 -6.98 -0.58 14.71
CA ALA A 199 -7.32 -0.47 13.30
C ALA A 199 -8.79 -0.11 13.07
N SER A 200 -9.71 -0.55 13.94
CA SER A 200 -11.13 -0.20 13.88
C SER A 200 -11.47 1.24 14.30
N LEU A 201 -10.54 1.96 14.94
CA LEU A 201 -10.74 3.37 15.31
C LEU A 201 -10.66 4.30 14.08
N GLN A 202 -10.08 3.82 12.99
CA GLN A 202 -9.92 4.54 11.74
C GLN A 202 -11.20 4.41 10.92
N ALA A 203 -11.91 5.52 10.72
CA ALA A 203 -13.22 5.54 10.08
C ALA A 203 -13.24 4.95 8.66
N ASP A 204 -12.11 5.04 7.95
CA ASP A 204 -11.99 4.62 6.55
C ASP A 204 -11.36 3.22 6.39
N ARG A 205 -10.99 2.55 7.50
CA ARG A 205 -10.30 1.26 7.44
C ARG A 205 -11.26 0.09 7.44
N ILE A 206 -10.99 -0.85 6.55
CA ILE A 206 -11.79 -2.04 6.35
C ILE A 206 -11.39 -3.10 7.37
N ILE A 207 -12.21 -3.28 8.41
CA ILE A 207 -11.99 -4.30 9.44
C ILE A 207 -13.16 -5.30 9.43
N SER A 208 -12.85 -6.56 9.19
CA SER A 208 -13.78 -7.68 9.39
C SER A 208 -13.48 -8.31 10.75
N ALA A 209 -14.20 -7.89 11.80
CA ALA A 209 -13.98 -8.42 13.13
C ALA A 209 -15.29 -8.56 13.92
N PRO A 210 -15.47 -9.66 14.67
CA PRO A 210 -16.64 -9.82 15.51
C PRO A 210 -16.65 -8.81 16.66
N ALA A 211 -17.84 -8.40 17.10
CA ALA A 211 -18.01 -7.40 18.16
C ALA A 211 -17.26 -7.75 19.46
N PHE A 212 -17.17 -9.04 19.81
CA PHE A 212 -16.42 -9.47 21.00
C PHE A 212 -14.92 -9.18 20.89
N ALA A 213 -14.32 -9.33 19.71
CA ALA A 213 -12.89 -9.08 19.49
C ALA A 213 -12.57 -7.60 19.65
N LEU A 214 -13.44 -6.72 19.13
CA LEU A 214 -13.33 -5.26 19.31
C LEU A 214 -13.47 -4.86 20.78
N GLN A 215 -14.42 -5.48 21.50
CA GLN A 215 -14.63 -5.21 22.93
C GLN A 215 -13.45 -5.69 23.79
N GLN A 216 -12.91 -6.87 23.50
CA GLN A 216 -11.73 -7.40 24.17
C GLN A 216 -10.50 -6.54 23.88
N GLY A 217 -10.28 -6.18 22.62
CA GLY A 217 -9.21 -5.28 22.20
C GLY A 217 -9.27 -3.92 22.91
N LYS A 218 -10.46 -3.32 22.98
CA LYS A 218 -10.69 -2.08 23.74
C LYS A 218 -10.34 -2.23 25.22
N THR A 219 -10.69 -3.36 25.83
CA THR A 219 -10.41 -3.64 27.25
C THR A 219 -8.91 -3.73 27.50
N VAL A 220 -8.19 -4.48 26.67
CA VAL A 220 -6.73 -4.60 26.79
C VAL A 220 -6.04 -3.27 26.49
N PHE A 221 -6.51 -2.50 25.50
CA PHE A 221 -6.01 -1.17 25.20
C PHE A 221 -6.16 -0.23 26.39
N ASN A 222 -7.36 -0.18 26.99
CA ASN A 222 -7.64 0.68 28.14
C ASN A 222 -6.78 0.34 29.36
N LYS A 223 -6.45 -0.94 29.55
CA LYS A 223 -5.64 -1.41 30.67
C LYS A 223 -4.15 -1.09 30.51
N ASN A 224 -3.62 -1.15 29.30
CA ASN A 224 -2.17 -1.16 29.07
C ASN A 224 -1.63 0.02 28.23
N CYS A 225 -2.44 0.59 27.33
CA CYS A 225 -1.98 1.51 26.29
C CYS A 225 -2.38 2.97 26.56
N THR A 226 -3.53 3.20 27.22
CA THR A 226 -4.11 4.53 27.46
C THR A 226 -3.20 5.48 28.25
N SER A 227 -2.32 4.96 29.11
CA SER A 227 -1.37 5.79 29.87
C SER A 227 -0.40 6.56 28.97
N CYS A 228 -0.05 6.00 27.80
CA CYS A 228 0.85 6.62 26.84
C CYS A 228 0.08 7.22 25.65
N HIS A 229 -0.90 6.51 25.10
CA HIS A 229 -1.62 6.93 23.88
C HIS A 229 -2.93 7.68 24.14
N GLY A 230 -3.25 7.98 25.40
CA GLY A 230 -4.49 8.67 25.76
C GLY A 230 -5.75 7.83 25.61
N SER A 231 -6.87 8.37 26.10
CA SER A 231 -8.19 7.74 25.94
C SER A 231 -8.59 7.75 24.47
N ASN A 232 -9.09 6.63 23.95
CA ASN A 232 -9.41 6.43 22.53
C ASN A 232 -8.21 6.57 21.58
N ALA A 233 -6.98 6.37 22.08
CA ALA A 233 -5.77 6.32 21.27
C ALA A 233 -5.38 7.63 20.54
N GLN A 234 -5.79 8.79 21.06
CA GLN A 234 -5.54 10.11 20.46
C GLN A 234 -4.08 10.58 20.51
N GLY A 235 -3.19 9.83 21.15
CA GLY A 235 -1.77 10.16 21.31
C GLY A 235 -1.47 11.06 22.51
N ASN A 236 -0.17 11.30 22.74
CA ASN A 236 0.32 12.17 23.81
C ASN A 236 1.64 12.84 23.39
N GLN A 237 1.56 14.12 23.08
CA GLN A 237 2.71 14.89 22.58
C GLN A 237 3.84 15.08 23.59
N LEU A 238 3.55 15.01 24.91
CA LEU A 238 4.58 15.09 25.93
C LEU A 238 5.52 13.88 25.89
N LEU A 239 5.00 12.73 25.46
CA LEU A 239 5.75 11.47 25.36
C LEU A 239 6.23 11.19 23.93
N GLY A 240 5.74 11.93 22.92
CA GLY A 240 5.93 11.57 21.52
C GLY A 240 5.07 10.39 21.07
N ALA A 241 4.04 10.02 21.85
CA ALA A 241 3.17 8.91 21.52
C ALA A 241 2.21 9.34 20.39
N PRO A 242 2.21 8.66 19.24
CA PRO A 242 1.35 9.02 18.11
C PRO A 242 -0.13 8.81 18.44
N ASN A 243 -0.97 9.54 17.71
CA ASN A 243 -2.38 9.23 17.58
C ASN A 243 -2.50 7.94 16.76
N LEU A 244 -3.14 6.92 17.32
CA LEU A 244 -3.36 5.63 16.65
C LEU A 244 -4.77 5.53 16.04
N ALA A 245 -5.62 6.53 16.29
CA ALA A 245 -6.98 6.58 15.75
C ALA A 245 -7.07 7.32 14.41
N ASP A 246 -5.98 7.94 13.94
CA ASP A 246 -5.91 8.53 12.60
C ASP A 246 -5.24 7.60 11.59
N ASN A 247 -5.20 8.05 10.34
CA ASN A 247 -4.66 7.31 9.19
C ASN A 247 -3.21 7.71 8.91
N ILE A 248 -2.44 8.18 9.91
CA ILE A 248 -1.09 8.73 9.71
C ILE A 248 -0.09 7.91 10.49
N TRP A 249 0.63 7.07 9.78
CA TRP A 249 1.54 6.10 10.37
C TRP A 249 2.98 6.36 9.98
N LEU A 250 3.83 6.49 11.01
CA LEU A 250 5.27 6.58 10.86
C LEU A 250 5.91 5.21 10.54
N HIS A 251 5.34 4.18 11.16
CA HIS A 251 5.70 2.77 11.01
C HIS A 251 4.60 2.08 10.22
N ASP A 252 4.74 0.80 9.90
CA ASP A 252 3.70 0.05 9.19
C ASP A 252 2.36 0.09 9.96
N GLY A 253 1.38 0.81 9.42
CA GLY A 253 0.06 0.97 10.02
C GLY A 253 -0.82 -0.27 9.87
N SER A 254 -0.36 -1.32 9.17
CA SER A 254 -1.14 -2.53 8.94
C SER A 254 -1.47 -3.30 10.24
N ILE A 255 -2.43 -4.23 10.25
CA ILE A 255 -2.74 -5.02 11.45
C ILE A 255 -1.49 -5.82 11.84
N GLU A 256 -0.83 -6.41 10.84
CA GLU A 256 0.45 -7.11 10.97
C GLU A 256 1.55 -6.19 11.49
N GLY A 257 1.64 -4.97 10.95
CA GLY A 257 2.56 -3.92 11.39
C GLY A 257 2.32 -3.53 12.85
N ILE A 258 1.08 -3.27 13.23
CA ILE A 258 0.68 -2.96 14.61
C ILE A 258 1.02 -4.14 15.55
N ILE A 259 0.70 -5.38 15.15
CA ILE A 259 1.07 -6.58 15.91
C ILE A 259 2.60 -6.67 16.07
N HIS A 260 3.37 -6.41 15.01
CA HIS A 260 4.82 -6.42 15.05
C HIS A 260 5.36 -5.37 16.03
N THR A 261 4.84 -4.14 15.95
CA THR A 261 5.20 -3.03 16.84
C THR A 261 4.85 -3.33 18.29
N ILE A 262 3.67 -3.87 18.58
CA ILE A 262 3.27 -4.24 19.95
C ILE A 262 4.20 -5.35 20.47
N ASN A 263 4.55 -6.34 19.65
CA ASN A 263 5.40 -7.45 20.07
C ASN A 263 6.83 -7.00 20.41
N ASN A 264 7.43 -6.15 19.56
CA ASN A 264 8.86 -5.86 19.61
C ASN A 264 9.19 -4.49 20.22
N GLY A 265 8.22 -3.58 20.28
CA GLY A 265 8.43 -2.21 20.71
C GLY A 265 9.14 -1.36 19.66
N LEU A 266 9.39 -0.10 20.00
CA LEU A 266 10.08 0.89 19.18
C LEU A 266 11.05 1.71 20.03
N ASN A 267 12.14 2.18 19.41
CA ASN A 267 13.12 3.09 20.02
C ASN A 267 13.61 4.06 18.95
N ASN A 268 12.80 5.07 18.64
CA ASN A 268 13.07 6.04 17.59
C ASN A 268 13.87 7.21 18.15
N VAL A 269 14.97 7.57 17.48
CA VAL A 269 15.86 8.64 17.90
C VAL A 269 15.96 9.71 16.82
N MET A 270 15.62 10.95 17.20
CA MET A 270 16.02 12.15 16.47
C MET A 270 17.25 12.74 17.21
N PRO A 271 18.44 12.79 16.58
CA PRO A 271 19.67 13.18 17.27
C PRO A 271 19.70 14.68 17.60
N ALA A 272 20.36 15.03 18.71
CA ALA A 272 20.57 16.41 19.11
C ALA A 272 21.63 17.11 18.26
N PHE A 273 21.36 18.33 17.80
CA PHE A 273 22.29 19.12 16.98
C PHE A 273 23.00 20.25 17.73
N GLU A 274 22.74 20.45 19.02
CA GLU A 274 23.35 21.55 19.82
C GLU A 274 24.88 21.58 19.85
N ASN A 275 25.53 20.44 19.61
CA ASN A 275 27.00 20.34 19.58
C ASN A 275 27.58 20.36 18.15
N GLN A 276 26.73 20.40 17.13
CA GLN A 276 27.13 20.35 15.72
C GLN A 276 26.80 21.65 14.98
N LEU A 277 25.73 22.33 15.39
CA LEU A 277 25.22 23.54 14.75
C LEU A 277 25.13 24.67 15.77
N SER A 278 25.44 25.88 15.32
CA SER A 278 25.21 27.09 16.10
C SER A 278 23.72 27.41 16.21
N GLU A 279 23.34 28.20 17.23
CA GLU A 279 21.95 28.67 17.43
C GLU A 279 21.36 29.31 16.16
N VAL A 280 22.18 30.08 15.45
CA VAL A 280 21.85 30.74 14.19
C VAL A 280 21.51 29.73 13.09
N GLU A 281 22.27 28.64 12.97
CA GLU A 281 22.03 27.58 11.99
C GLU A 281 20.77 26.77 12.34
N ILE A 282 20.55 26.50 13.63
CA ILE A 282 19.33 25.84 14.12
C ILE A 282 18.09 26.67 13.81
N GLN A 283 18.15 28.00 13.99
CA GLN A 283 17.04 28.89 13.64
C GLN A 283 16.78 28.93 12.14
N ALA A 284 17.82 28.88 11.30
CA ALA A 284 17.66 28.78 9.84
C ALA A 284 17.01 27.45 9.43
N LEU A 285 17.38 26.32 10.06
CA LEU A 285 16.71 25.04 9.86
C LEU A 285 15.23 25.09 10.26
N GLY A 286 14.93 25.67 11.43
CA GLY A 286 13.55 25.85 11.89
C GLY A 286 12.71 26.71 10.95
N ALA A 287 13.30 27.77 10.41
CA ALA A 287 12.68 28.63 9.39
C ALA A 287 12.40 27.88 8.09
N TYR A 288 13.34 27.03 7.63
CA TYR A 288 13.14 26.19 6.46
C TYR A 288 12.01 25.17 6.65
N ILE A 289 11.97 24.46 7.78
CA ILE A 289 10.88 23.52 8.09
C ILE A 289 9.53 24.25 8.09
N ARG A 290 9.45 25.44 8.72
CA ARG A 290 8.23 26.25 8.71
C ARG A 290 7.86 26.75 7.31
N HIS A 291 8.86 27.05 6.47
CA HIS A 291 8.64 27.42 5.07
C HIS A 291 8.01 26.26 4.30
N GLN A 292 8.58 25.06 4.38
CA GLN A 292 8.03 23.86 3.72
C GLN A 292 6.61 23.55 4.20
N HIS A 293 6.37 23.66 5.50
CA HIS A 293 5.04 23.52 6.06
C HIS A 293 4.04 24.53 5.48
N THR A 294 4.46 25.78 5.30
CA THR A 294 3.63 26.81 4.69
C THR A 294 3.37 26.53 3.21
N LEU A 295 4.37 26.06 2.47
CA LEU A 295 4.20 25.64 1.07
C LEU A 295 3.18 24.52 0.96
N ARG A 296 3.34 23.45 1.75
CA ARG A 296 2.39 22.32 1.76
C ARG A 296 0.98 22.73 2.18
N ALA A 297 0.86 23.58 3.20
CA ALA A 297 -0.43 24.10 3.64
C ALA A 297 -1.10 24.96 2.54
N ASN A 298 -0.33 25.77 1.81
CA ASN A 298 -0.83 26.56 0.68
C ASN A 298 -1.23 25.68 -0.51
N GLU A 299 -0.46 24.65 -0.83
CA GLU A 299 -0.85 23.65 -1.83
C GLU A 299 -2.19 23.02 -1.49
N LEU A 300 -2.33 22.50 -0.27
CA LEU A 300 -3.57 21.90 0.21
C LEU A 300 -4.74 22.91 0.25
N ALA A 301 -4.48 24.17 0.61
CA ALA A 301 -5.49 25.23 0.62
C ALA A 301 -5.93 25.66 -0.79
N ASN A 302 -5.04 25.52 -1.78
CA ASN A 302 -5.33 25.79 -3.19
C ASN A 302 -6.07 24.62 -3.87
N LEU A 303 -6.09 23.42 -3.26
CA LEU A 303 -6.92 22.34 -3.75
C LEU A 303 -8.40 22.68 -3.53
N ASN A 304 -9.19 22.52 -4.59
CA ASN A 304 -10.63 22.70 -4.51
C ASN A 304 -11.24 21.60 -3.63
N LYS A 305 -11.71 21.95 -2.42
CA LYS A 305 -12.33 21.01 -1.47
C LYS A 305 -13.53 20.27 -2.07
N GLU A 306 -14.34 20.92 -2.88
CA GLU A 306 -15.46 20.28 -3.57
C GLU A 306 -14.96 19.21 -4.56
N LEU A 307 -13.86 19.50 -5.26
CA LEU A 307 -13.22 18.58 -6.18
C LEU A 307 -12.59 17.38 -5.46
N ILE A 308 -11.99 17.58 -4.28
CA ILE A 308 -11.49 16.50 -3.41
C ILE A 308 -12.65 15.62 -2.93
N THR A 309 -13.72 16.21 -2.40
CA THR A 309 -14.90 15.46 -1.93
C THR A 309 -15.53 14.65 -3.07
N LYS A 310 -15.64 15.25 -4.25
CA LYS A 310 -16.10 14.55 -5.46
C LYS A 310 -15.12 13.41 -5.83
N GLY A 311 -13.82 13.66 -5.78
CA GLY A 311 -12.79 12.66 -6.06
C GLY A 311 -12.84 11.47 -5.10
N GLN A 312 -13.04 11.73 -3.80
CA GLN A 312 -13.24 10.70 -2.79
C GLN A 312 -14.47 9.85 -3.12
N TYR A 313 -15.60 10.48 -3.40
CA TYR A 313 -16.82 9.78 -3.80
C TYR A 313 -16.59 8.88 -5.03
N LEU A 314 -15.89 9.39 -6.04
CA LEU A 314 -15.56 8.63 -7.25
C LEU A 314 -14.53 7.53 -7.00
N ALA A 315 -13.62 7.69 -6.04
CA ALA A 315 -12.66 6.65 -5.68
C ALA A 315 -13.33 5.45 -5.00
N TYR A 316 -14.37 5.70 -4.19
CA TYR A 316 -15.26 4.64 -3.71
C TYR A 316 -16.08 4.04 -4.85
N ALA A 317 -16.69 4.86 -5.73
CA ALA A 317 -17.41 4.36 -6.91
C ALA A 317 -16.55 3.48 -7.83
N GLY A 318 -15.27 3.85 -7.95
CA GLY A 318 -14.23 3.16 -8.70
C GLY A 318 -13.74 1.87 -8.05
N ASP A 319 -14.12 1.59 -6.80
CA ASP A 319 -13.54 0.50 -6.00
C ASP A 319 -12.01 0.59 -5.85
N CYS A 320 -11.46 1.81 -5.94
CA CYS A 320 -10.02 2.05 -5.82
C CYS A 320 -9.50 1.57 -4.45
N VAL A 321 -10.31 1.77 -3.40
CA VAL A 321 -9.99 1.37 -2.03
C VAL A 321 -9.84 -0.14 -1.90
N ALA A 322 -10.75 -0.94 -2.47
CA ALA A 322 -10.73 -2.39 -2.35
C ALA A 322 -9.48 -3.01 -3.01
N CYS A 323 -9.04 -2.44 -4.13
CA CYS A 323 -7.88 -2.96 -4.85
C CYS A 323 -6.56 -2.42 -4.29
N HIS A 324 -6.50 -1.14 -3.94
CA HIS A 324 -5.27 -0.47 -3.52
C HIS A 324 -5.07 -0.41 -2.01
N THR A 325 -5.82 -1.20 -1.24
CA THR A 325 -5.60 -1.36 0.20
C THR A 325 -5.42 -2.85 0.47
N GLY A 326 -4.23 -3.27 0.93
CA GLY A 326 -4.02 -4.65 1.37
C GLY A 326 -4.93 -5.00 2.54
N GLU A 327 -5.25 -6.28 2.72
CA GLU A 327 -5.96 -6.74 3.92
C GLU A 327 -5.16 -6.33 5.16
N GLY A 328 -5.83 -5.67 6.10
CA GLY A 328 -5.17 -5.11 7.26
C GLY A 328 -4.19 -3.98 6.94
N GLY A 329 -3.95 -3.56 5.70
CA GLY A 329 -3.00 -2.52 5.30
C GLY A 329 -3.46 -1.08 5.52
N GLU A 330 -2.56 -0.11 5.25
CA GLU A 330 -2.90 1.32 5.20
C GLU A 330 -3.70 1.66 3.94
N LEU A 331 -4.66 2.58 4.07
CA LEU A 331 -5.55 3.00 2.99
C LEU A 331 -4.74 3.49 1.77
N PHE A 332 -5.00 2.94 0.59
CA PHE A 332 -4.26 3.23 -0.65
C PHE A 332 -2.77 2.83 -0.66
N GLY A 333 -2.30 2.07 0.34
CA GLY A 333 -0.93 1.59 0.46
C GLY A 333 -0.53 0.44 -0.47
N GLY A 334 -1.47 -0.10 -1.24
CA GLY A 334 -1.26 -1.24 -2.14
C GLY A 334 -1.01 -2.56 -1.42
N GLY A 335 -0.43 -3.52 -2.14
CA GLY A 335 0.05 -4.78 -1.59
C GLY A 335 -0.94 -5.96 -1.65
N LEU A 336 -2.18 -5.74 -2.13
CA LEU A 336 -3.15 -6.80 -2.34
C LEU A 336 -2.72 -7.71 -3.50
N GLY A 337 -2.67 -9.03 -3.27
CA GLY A 337 -2.28 -10.01 -4.28
C GLY A 337 -3.47 -10.57 -5.05
N PHE A 338 -3.42 -10.51 -6.38
CA PHE A 338 -4.37 -11.14 -7.29
C PHE A 338 -3.73 -12.37 -7.92
N VAL A 339 -4.30 -13.54 -7.65
CA VAL A 339 -3.83 -14.81 -8.22
C VAL A 339 -4.48 -15.00 -9.58
N THR A 340 -3.68 -15.03 -10.63
CA THR A 340 -4.15 -15.28 -12.00
C THR A 340 -3.62 -16.60 -12.53
N PRO A 341 -4.18 -17.16 -13.61
CA PRO A 341 -3.60 -18.32 -14.30
C PRO A 341 -2.16 -18.11 -14.78
N PHE A 342 -1.69 -16.86 -14.86
CA PHE A 342 -0.37 -16.49 -15.35
C PHE A 342 0.61 -16.09 -14.23
N GLY A 343 0.23 -16.27 -12.97
CA GLY A 343 0.99 -15.87 -11.80
C GLY A 343 0.28 -14.82 -10.95
N THR A 344 0.98 -14.30 -9.94
CA THR A 344 0.41 -13.37 -8.96
C THR A 344 0.84 -11.95 -9.26
N MET A 345 -0.12 -11.03 -9.33
CA MET A 345 0.16 -9.59 -9.40
C MET A 345 -0.24 -8.91 -8.11
N TYR A 346 0.44 -7.81 -7.76
CA TYR A 346 0.16 -7.04 -6.56
C TYR A 346 -0.33 -5.64 -6.92
N SER A 347 -1.31 -5.12 -6.19
CA SER A 347 -1.71 -3.71 -6.32
C SER A 347 -0.59 -2.79 -5.85
N THR A 348 -0.53 -1.61 -6.47
CA THR A 348 0.45 -0.59 -6.13
C THR A 348 -0.09 0.36 -5.07
N ASN A 349 0.80 0.96 -4.30
CA ASN A 349 0.54 2.13 -3.48
C ASN A 349 0.19 3.31 -4.41
N ILE A 350 -0.97 3.93 -4.18
CA ILE A 350 -1.45 5.10 -4.94
C ILE A 350 -1.65 6.32 -4.05
N SER A 351 -1.04 6.30 -2.86
CA SER A 351 -0.92 7.50 -2.03
C SER A 351 -0.08 8.58 -2.71
N SER A 352 -0.07 9.78 -2.14
CA SER A 352 0.74 10.90 -2.61
C SER A 352 2.23 10.78 -2.28
N HIS A 353 2.71 9.62 -1.77
CA HIS A 353 4.13 9.40 -1.51
C HIS A 353 4.94 9.49 -2.84
N PRO A 354 6.05 10.24 -2.89
CA PRO A 354 6.81 10.45 -4.13
C PRO A 354 7.53 9.18 -4.64
N ASP A 355 8.19 8.42 -3.76
CA ASP A 355 8.94 7.23 -4.18
C ASP A 355 8.12 5.93 -4.30
N PHE A 356 7.13 5.74 -3.42
CA PHE A 356 6.36 4.49 -3.35
C PHE A 356 4.96 4.60 -3.94
N GLY A 357 4.37 5.80 -3.88
CA GLY A 357 3.04 6.11 -4.38
C GLY A 357 3.04 6.71 -5.78
N ILE A 358 2.10 7.61 -6.02
CA ILE A 358 1.96 8.37 -7.27
C ILE A 358 2.23 9.87 -7.07
N GLY A 359 2.89 10.26 -5.98
CA GLY A 359 3.17 11.66 -5.66
C GLY A 359 3.98 12.39 -6.73
N ASP A 360 4.86 11.67 -7.42
CA ASP A 360 5.71 12.19 -8.48
C ASP A 360 5.06 12.12 -9.89
N TYR A 361 3.80 11.69 -10.00
CA TYR A 361 3.07 11.66 -11.26
C TYR A 361 2.60 13.06 -11.64
N THR A 362 2.55 13.33 -12.94
CA THR A 362 1.76 14.43 -13.49
C THR A 362 0.31 13.99 -13.72
N TYR A 363 -0.61 14.95 -13.82
CA TYR A 363 -2.00 14.65 -14.19
C TYR A 363 -2.10 13.86 -15.51
N SER A 364 -1.26 14.18 -16.50
CA SER A 364 -1.26 13.45 -17.79
C SER A 364 -0.82 12.01 -17.64
N GLU A 365 0.13 11.71 -16.76
CA GLU A 365 0.57 10.34 -16.49
C GLU A 365 -0.50 9.55 -15.70
N PHE A 366 -1.17 10.21 -14.75
CA PHE A 366 -2.32 9.64 -14.07
C PHE A 366 -3.47 9.34 -15.04
N TYR A 367 -3.79 10.28 -15.93
CA TYR A 367 -4.79 10.10 -16.98
C TYR A 367 -4.43 8.92 -17.90
N ASP A 368 -3.18 8.84 -18.39
CA ASP A 368 -2.71 7.74 -19.24
C ASP A 368 -2.76 6.38 -18.51
N ALA A 369 -2.47 6.35 -17.21
CA ALA A 369 -2.59 5.13 -16.41
C ALA A 369 -4.05 4.65 -16.34
N LEU A 370 -5.00 5.55 -16.05
CA LEU A 370 -6.41 5.23 -15.93
C LEU A 370 -7.09 4.91 -17.27
N HIS A 371 -6.76 5.63 -18.32
CA HIS A 371 -7.49 5.56 -19.60
C HIS A 371 -6.83 4.68 -20.64
N LYS A 372 -5.51 4.51 -20.57
CA LYS A 372 -4.72 3.83 -21.62
C LYS A 372 -3.92 2.65 -21.09
N GLY A 373 -4.00 2.37 -19.80
CA GLY A 373 -3.19 1.33 -19.16
C GLY A 373 -1.69 1.60 -19.26
N LYS A 374 -1.27 2.87 -19.32
CA LYS A 374 0.14 3.27 -19.46
C LYS A 374 0.60 4.00 -18.20
N GLY A 375 1.22 3.26 -17.29
CA GLY A 375 1.84 3.84 -16.09
C GLY A 375 3.21 4.46 -16.38
N LYS A 376 3.74 5.21 -15.41
CA LYS A 376 5.03 5.89 -15.50
C LYS A 376 6.22 4.94 -15.75
N HIS A 377 6.13 3.72 -15.22
CA HIS A 377 7.17 2.68 -15.33
C HIS A 377 6.83 1.56 -16.33
N GLY A 378 5.85 1.78 -17.21
CA GLY A 378 5.44 0.84 -18.26
C GLY A 378 3.95 0.53 -18.27
N TYR A 379 3.54 -0.37 -19.16
CA TYR A 379 2.13 -0.73 -19.34
C TYR A 379 1.59 -1.54 -18.15
N LEU A 380 0.34 -1.27 -17.79
CA LEU A 380 -0.38 -1.89 -16.70
C LEU A 380 -1.03 -3.20 -17.14
N TYR A 381 -1.07 -4.18 -16.23
CA TYR A 381 -1.85 -5.39 -16.48
C TYR A 381 -3.34 -5.03 -16.47
N PRO A 382 -4.18 -5.64 -17.34
CA PRO A 382 -5.61 -5.31 -17.46
C PRO A 382 -6.46 -5.65 -16.22
N ALA A 383 -5.87 -6.24 -15.19
CA ALA A 383 -6.52 -6.34 -13.87
C ALA A 383 -6.60 -4.98 -13.16
N MET A 384 -5.80 -3.99 -13.56
CA MET A 384 -6.21 -2.59 -13.41
C MET A 384 -7.24 -2.33 -14.52
N PRO A 385 -8.52 -2.03 -14.20
CA PRO A 385 -9.60 -2.06 -15.19
C PRO A 385 -9.64 -0.78 -16.05
N TYR A 386 -8.52 -0.40 -16.67
CA TYR A 386 -8.42 0.77 -17.55
C TYR A 386 -9.30 0.62 -18.81
N SER A 387 -9.62 -0.62 -19.22
CA SER A 387 -10.62 -0.90 -20.25
C SER A 387 -12.03 -0.45 -19.89
N SER A 388 -12.32 -0.29 -18.60
CA SER A 388 -13.58 0.28 -18.10
C SER A 388 -13.39 1.75 -17.72
N TYR A 389 -12.30 2.10 -17.04
CA TYR A 389 -12.03 3.49 -16.62
C TYR A 389 -11.80 4.48 -17.76
N GLN A 390 -11.48 4.03 -18.98
CA GLN A 390 -11.43 4.90 -20.15
C GLN A 390 -12.74 5.66 -20.42
N TYR A 391 -13.87 5.22 -19.88
CA TYR A 391 -15.14 5.92 -20.00
C TYR A 391 -15.34 7.04 -18.99
N VAL A 392 -14.49 7.13 -17.95
CA VAL A 392 -14.55 8.16 -16.92
C VAL A 392 -14.31 9.53 -17.55
N THR A 393 -15.09 10.54 -17.19
CA THR A 393 -14.91 11.86 -17.81
C THR A 393 -13.59 12.51 -17.37
N ASP A 394 -13.07 13.44 -18.17
CA ASP A 394 -11.87 14.21 -17.82
C ASP A 394 -12.04 14.97 -16.49
N ASP A 395 -13.22 15.54 -16.27
CA ASP A 395 -13.56 16.26 -15.03
C ASP A 395 -13.60 15.33 -13.80
N ASP A 396 -14.16 14.12 -13.94
CA ASP A 396 -14.14 13.11 -12.89
C ASP A 396 -12.72 12.57 -12.66
N THR A 397 -11.91 12.47 -13.72
CA THR A 397 -10.49 12.09 -13.61
C THR A 397 -9.68 13.17 -12.87
N LYS A 398 -9.96 14.45 -13.09
CA LYS A 398 -9.37 15.57 -12.33
C LYS A 398 -9.80 15.53 -10.86
N ALA A 399 -11.04 15.15 -10.58
CA ALA A 399 -11.54 14.98 -9.22
C ALA A 399 -10.79 13.86 -8.50
N LEU A 400 -10.69 12.68 -9.13
CA LEU A 400 -9.90 11.56 -8.62
C LEU A 400 -8.45 11.98 -8.37
N TRP A 401 -7.81 12.66 -9.33
CA TRP A 401 -6.45 13.17 -9.18
C TRP A 401 -6.31 14.11 -7.97
N ALA A 402 -7.21 15.07 -7.81
CA ALA A 402 -7.19 16.00 -6.68
C ALA A 402 -7.32 15.27 -5.34
N TYR A 403 -8.17 14.23 -5.27
CA TYR A 403 -8.29 13.40 -4.07
C TYR A 403 -7.01 12.61 -3.80
N MET A 404 -6.42 11.94 -4.80
CA MET A 404 -5.17 11.17 -4.62
C MET A 404 -4.02 12.05 -4.13
N GLN A 405 -3.88 13.27 -4.68
CA GLN A 405 -2.85 14.22 -4.24
C GLN A 405 -3.11 14.81 -2.84
N SER A 406 -4.35 14.70 -2.33
CA SER A 406 -4.71 15.10 -0.97
C SER A 406 -4.48 14.01 0.08
N LEU A 407 -4.25 12.75 -0.33
CA LEU A 407 -4.00 11.64 0.58
C LEU A 407 -2.71 11.86 1.38
N ASN A 408 -2.62 11.22 2.54
CA ASN A 408 -1.39 11.17 3.32
C ASN A 408 -0.37 10.23 2.66
N TYR A 409 0.90 10.39 3.03
CA TYR A 409 1.98 9.58 2.47
C TYR A 409 1.93 8.20 3.12
N VAL A 410 1.77 7.16 2.31
CA VAL A 410 1.84 5.78 2.80
C VAL A 410 3.22 5.23 2.47
N ASN A 411 3.95 4.85 3.51
CA ASN A 411 5.37 4.47 3.46
C ASN A 411 5.58 2.98 3.10
N THR A 412 4.69 2.42 2.26
CA THR A 412 4.66 1.00 1.90
C THR A 412 5.21 0.80 0.50
N ARG A 413 6.31 0.05 0.39
CA ARG A 413 6.94 -0.27 -0.89
C ARG A 413 6.09 -1.25 -1.70
N ASN A 414 5.95 -0.96 -2.99
CA ASN A 414 5.31 -1.86 -3.96
C ASN A 414 5.99 -3.24 -4.02
N ARG A 415 5.18 -4.30 -3.97
CA ARG A 415 5.65 -5.68 -4.16
C ARG A 415 5.81 -5.96 -5.66
N ASN A 416 6.87 -6.68 -6.01
CA ASN A 416 7.09 -7.10 -7.39
C ASN A 416 6.08 -8.18 -7.79
N ASN A 417 5.52 -8.07 -9.00
CA ASN A 417 4.65 -9.10 -9.56
C ASN A 417 5.43 -10.38 -9.82
N GLN A 418 4.78 -11.52 -9.59
CA GLN A 418 5.30 -12.87 -9.79
C GLN A 418 4.57 -13.52 -10.97
N MET A 419 4.79 -12.96 -12.16
CA MET A 419 4.18 -13.44 -13.41
C MET A 419 5.11 -14.45 -14.10
N MET A 420 4.54 -15.45 -14.76
CA MET A 420 5.29 -16.42 -15.55
C MET A 420 5.79 -15.80 -16.87
N PHE A 421 6.77 -16.43 -17.52
CA PHE A 421 7.12 -16.06 -18.89
C PHE A 421 6.04 -16.57 -19.86
N PRO A 422 5.61 -15.78 -20.88
CA PRO A 422 6.06 -14.42 -21.21
C PRO A 422 5.22 -13.29 -20.60
N SER A 423 4.22 -13.58 -19.74
CA SER A 423 3.35 -12.56 -19.17
C SER A 423 4.09 -11.53 -18.30
N ASN A 424 5.29 -11.85 -17.81
CA ASN A 424 6.17 -10.91 -17.12
C ASN A 424 6.76 -9.80 -18.00
N ILE A 425 6.68 -9.88 -19.33
CA ILE A 425 7.23 -8.88 -20.25
C ILE A 425 6.21 -7.74 -20.44
N ARG A 426 6.43 -6.63 -19.71
CA ARG A 426 5.54 -5.45 -19.74
C ARG A 426 5.30 -4.86 -21.14
N LEU A 427 6.28 -4.90 -22.05
CA LEU A 427 6.09 -4.41 -23.42
C LEU A 427 5.07 -5.24 -24.21
N GLY A 428 4.89 -6.52 -23.88
CA GLY A 428 3.88 -7.37 -24.50
C GLY A 428 2.45 -6.87 -24.26
N LEU A 429 2.23 -6.14 -23.17
CA LEU A 429 0.94 -5.53 -22.85
C LEU A 429 0.55 -4.42 -23.85
N LEU A 430 1.50 -3.76 -24.51
CA LEU A 430 1.17 -2.87 -25.63
C LEU A 430 0.51 -3.64 -26.79
N GLY A 431 1.02 -4.84 -27.10
CA GLY A 431 0.41 -5.71 -28.09
C GLY A 431 -0.99 -6.17 -27.66
N TRP A 432 -1.18 -6.44 -26.37
CA TRP A 432 -2.50 -6.73 -25.80
C TRP A 432 -3.46 -5.54 -25.97
N ASN A 433 -3.03 -4.31 -25.66
CA ASN A 433 -3.85 -3.11 -25.82
C ASN A 433 -4.26 -2.92 -27.28
N ILE A 434 -3.34 -3.08 -28.23
CA ILE A 434 -3.65 -2.95 -29.67
C ILE A 434 -4.69 -3.98 -30.11
N ALA A 435 -4.64 -5.19 -29.56
CA ALA A 435 -5.55 -6.27 -29.95
C ALA A 435 -6.93 -6.20 -29.27
N PHE A 436 -7.01 -5.72 -28.03
CA PHE A 436 -8.20 -5.92 -27.18
C PHE A 436 -8.77 -4.65 -26.52
N LEU A 437 -8.05 -3.53 -26.50
CA LEU A 437 -8.59 -2.29 -25.94
C LEU A 437 -9.55 -1.64 -26.93
N ASN A 438 -10.85 -1.71 -26.64
CA ASN A 438 -11.87 -0.98 -27.39
C ASN A 438 -11.93 0.47 -26.93
N THR A 439 -11.62 1.43 -27.79
CA THR A 439 -11.62 2.87 -27.45
C THR A 439 -12.90 3.61 -27.88
N ASP A 440 -13.92 2.90 -28.33
CA ASP A 440 -15.19 3.49 -28.74
C ASP A 440 -15.91 4.11 -27.53
N PRO A 441 -16.47 5.32 -27.63
CA PRO A 441 -17.15 5.96 -26.50
C PRO A 441 -18.46 5.23 -26.12
N LEU A 442 -18.92 5.43 -24.88
CA LEU A 442 -20.23 4.94 -24.47
C LEU A 442 -21.35 5.57 -25.31
N GLU A 443 -22.16 4.72 -25.91
CA GLU A 443 -23.34 5.13 -26.67
C GLU A 443 -24.55 5.36 -25.77
N TYR A 444 -25.20 6.52 -25.93
CA TYR A 444 -26.43 6.87 -25.23
C TYR A 444 -27.57 7.08 -26.23
N PRO A 445 -28.67 6.29 -26.18
CA PRO A 445 -29.85 6.52 -27.00
C PRO A 445 -30.42 7.93 -26.79
N ALA A 446 -30.94 8.56 -27.85
CA ALA A 446 -31.42 9.95 -27.80
C ALA A 446 -32.57 10.17 -26.79
N ASN A 447 -33.34 9.12 -26.49
CA ASN A 447 -34.47 9.11 -25.56
C ASN A 447 -34.11 8.56 -24.17
N SER A 448 -32.83 8.34 -23.85
CA SER A 448 -32.42 7.86 -22.53
C SER A 448 -32.58 8.94 -21.46
N THR A 449 -33.07 8.54 -20.28
CA THR A 449 -33.20 9.44 -19.12
C THR A 449 -31.84 9.74 -18.51
N GLU A 450 -31.73 10.84 -17.76
CA GLU A 450 -30.47 11.18 -17.07
C GLU A 450 -30.05 10.09 -16.08
N SER A 451 -31.00 9.55 -15.31
CA SER A 451 -30.77 8.43 -14.39
C SER A 451 -30.22 7.21 -15.13
N TRP A 452 -30.84 6.81 -16.24
CA TRP A 452 -30.35 5.68 -17.03
C TRP A 452 -28.93 5.90 -17.57
N ARG A 453 -28.64 7.11 -18.08
CA ARG A 453 -27.29 7.47 -18.58
C ARG A 453 -26.26 7.43 -17.46
N ARG A 454 -26.62 7.94 -16.28
CA ARG A 454 -25.80 7.89 -15.07
C ARG A 454 -25.53 6.45 -14.64
N GLY A 455 -26.54 5.60 -14.67
CA GLY A 455 -26.45 4.17 -14.40
C GLY A 455 -25.47 3.48 -15.33
N LYS A 456 -25.62 3.66 -16.65
CA LYS A 456 -24.69 3.10 -17.65
C LYS A 456 -23.25 3.58 -17.43
N TYR A 457 -23.06 4.87 -17.17
CA TYR A 457 -21.73 5.45 -16.90
C TYR A 457 -21.08 4.80 -15.68
N LEU A 458 -21.81 4.63 -14.58
CA LEU A 458 -21.29 3.99 -13.37
C LEU A 458 -21.04 2.50 -13.59
N THR A 459 -21.97 1.76 -14.21
CA THR A 459 -21.83 0.32 -14.42
C THR A 459 -20.67 -0.03 -15.36
N MET A 460 -20.50 0.72 -16.46
CA MET A 460 -19.47 0.43 -17.47
C MET A 460 -18.13 1.10 -17.16
N GLY A 461 -18.14 2.22 -16.43
CA GLY A 461 -16.97 3.01 -16.09
C GLY A 461 -16.43 2.67 -14.71
N LEU A 462 -16.73 3.52 -13.71
CA LEU A 462 -16.16 3.42 -12.37
C LEU A 462 -16.51 2.12 -11.65
N GLY A 463 -17.76 1.68 -11.70
CA GLY A 463 -18.18 0.42 -11.08
C GLY A 463 -17.75 -0.83 -11.85
N HIS A 464 -17.21 -0.67 -13.07
CA HIS A 464 -16.57 -1.70 -13.91
C HIS A 464 -17.21 -3.10 -13.86
N CYS A 465 -18.55 -3.17 -13.78
CA CYS A 465 -19.27 -4.41 -13.48
C CYS A 465 -19.02 -5.49 -14.56
N SER A 466 -18.68 -5.05 -15.78
CA SER A 466 -18.32 -5.92 -16.89
C SER A 466 -17.05 -6.72 -16.64
N GLU A 467 -16.12 -6.23 -15.81
CA GLU A 467 -14.85 -6.91 -15.54
C GLU A 467 -15.04 -8.22 -14.76
N CYS A 468 -16.07 -8.27 -13.92
CA CYS A 468 -16.42 -9.48 -13.16
C CYS A 468 -17.51 -10.30 -13.84
N HIS A 469 -18.53 -9.65 -14.41
CA HIS A 469 -19.71 -10.33 -14.91
C HIS A 469 -19.66 -10.68 -16.41
N THR A 470 -18.50 -10.58 -17.08
CA THR A 470 -18.39 -10.94 -18.50
C THR A 470 -17.34 -12.04 -18.70
N PRO A 471 -17.64 -13.09 -19.48
CA PRO A 471 -16.66 -14.14 -19.77
C PRO A 471 -15.37 -13.59 -20.39
N ARG A 472 -14.23 -14.19 -20.04
CA ARG A 472 -12.92 -13.84 -20.59
C ARG A 472 -12.41 -14.86 -21.59
N ASN A 473 -11.68 -14.40 -22.60
CA ASN A 473 -10.97 -15.28 -23.54
C ASN A 473 -9.64 -15.78 -22.93
N ILE A 474 -8.90 -16.60 -23.69
CA ILE A 474 -7.63 -17.18 -23.20
C ILE A 474 -6.55 -16.12 -22.87
N ALA A 475 -6.64 -14.92 -23.45
CA ALA A 475 -5.77 -13.78 -23.17
C ALA A 475 -6.28 -12.89 -22.03
N GLN A 476 -7.30 -13.35 -21.28
CA GLN A 476 -7.98 -12.63 -20.20
C GLN A 476 -8.69 -11.34 -20.63
N ALA A 477 -8.91 -11.13 -21.93
CA ALA A 477 -9.74 -10.02 -22.41
C ALA A 477 -11.23 -10.38 -22.34
N LEU A 478 -12.08 -9.40 -22.06
CA LEU A 478 -13.53 -9.57 -22.04
C LEU A 478 -14.04 -9.98 -23.43
N ILE A 479 -15.01 -10.89 -23.47
CA ILE A 479 -15.71 -11.27 -24.70
C ILE A 479 -16.93 -10.34 -24.82
N SER A 480 -16.81 -9.25 -25.58
CA SER A 480 -17.82 -8.18 -25.67
C SER A 480 -19.23 -8.66 -26.06
N ASP A 481 -19.35 -9.67 -26.93
CA ASP A 481 -20.65 -10.26 -27.33
C ASP A 481 -21.35 -11.03 -26.21
N LYS A 482 -20.69 -11.24 -25.08
CA LYS A 482 -21.20 -11.94 -23.89
C LYS A 482 -21.24 -11.03 -22.66
N LEU A 483 -21.34 -9.72 -22.87
CA LEU A 483 -21.41 -8.72 -21.81
C LEU A 483 -22.44 -9.16 -20.75
N PHE A 484 -22.00 -9.16 -19.48
CA PHE A 484 -22.81 -9.51 -18.31
C PHE A 484 -23.30 -10.96 -18.18
N GLN A 485 -22.87 -11.90 -19.03
CA GLN A 485 -23.29 -13.32 -18.97
C GLN A 485 -22.59 -14.18 -17.89
N GLY A 486 -21.95 -13.53 -16.91
CA GLY A 486 -21.26 -14.16 -15.79
C GLY A 486 -19.84 -14.65 -16.10
N ASN A 487 -19.00 -14.80 -15.07
CA ASN A 487 -17.64 -15.34 -15.21
C ASN A 487 -17.10 -15.91 -13.89
N LEU A 488 -16.31 -16.99 -13.96
CA LEU A 488 -15.77 -17.65 -12.76
C LEU A 488 -14.53 -16.90 -12.30
N ILE A 489 -14.55 -16.38 -11.08
CA ILE A 489 -13.50 -15.55 -10.49
C ILE A 489 -13.25 -16.01 -9.05
N ASP A 490 -12.00 -16.34 -8.73
CA ASP A 490 -11.59 -16.78 -7.38
C ASP A 490 -12.45 -17.90 -6.79
N GLY A 491 -12.90 -18.82 -7.65
CA GLY A 491 -13.73 -19.97 -7.27
C GLY A 491 -15.21 -19.66 -7.03
N TRP A 492 -15.65 -18.41 -7.24
CA TRP A 492 -17.04 -17.95 -7.20
C TRP A 492 -17.55 -17.64 -8.61
N MET A 493 -18.82 -17.89 -8.85
CA MET A 493 -19.46 -17.49 -10.11
C MET A 493 -19.95 -16.05 -9.96
N ALA A 494 -19.32 -15.08 -10.62
CA ALA A 494 -20.00 -13.80 -10.81
C ALA A 494 -21.23 -14.07 -11.69
N PRO A 495 -22.46 -13.88 -11.19
CA PRO A 495 -23.67 -14.34 -11.86
C PRO A 495 -23.90 -13.60 -13.18
N ASP A 496 -24.76 -14.16 -14.03
CA ASP A 496 -25.31 -13.44 -15.18
C ASP A 496 -26.18 -12.28 -14.67
N ILE A 497 -25.79 -11.04 -14.99
CA ILE A 497 -26.53 -9.82 -14.62
C ILE A 497 -27.14 -9.15 -15.84
N THR A 498 -27.34 -9.91 -16.93
CA THR A 498 -28.06 -9.40 -18.09
C THR A 498 -29.49 -9.01 -17.71
N ALA A 499 -30.03 -8.02 -18.41
CA ALA A 499 -31.40 -7.57 -18.22
C ALA A 499 -32.41 -8.72 -18.37
N THR A 500 -32.12 -9.67 -19.27
CA THR A 500 -32.94 -10.86 -19.50
C THR A 500 -32.96 -11.79 -18.28
N GLU A 501 -31.80 -12.14 -17.72
CA GLU A 501 -31.73 -13.04 -16.56
C GLU A 501 -32.31 -12.37 -15.31
N LEU A 502 -31.99 -11.09 -15.08
CA LEU A 502 -32.56 -10.30 -13.98
C LEU A 502 -34.10 -10.21 -14.08
N TYR A 503 -34.63 -10.03 -15.29
CA TYR A 503 -36.08 -10.04 -15.55
C TYR A 503 -36.70 -11.40 -15.25
N GLN A 504 -36.10 -12.49 -15.73
CA GLN A 504 -36.56 -13.85 -15.50
C GLN A 504 -36.60 -14.17 -14.00
N ASP A 505 -35.54 -13.82 -13.27
CA ASP A 505 -35.39 -14.03 -11.83
C ASP A 505 -36.19 -13.01 -10.98
N ARG A 506 -36.97 -12.13 -11.62
CA ARG A 506 -37.84 -11.12 -10.98
C ARG A 506 -37.10 -10.14 -10.08
N TRP A 507 -35.92 -9.68 -10.47
CA TRP A 507 -35.28 -8.55 -9.82
C TRP A 507 -36.04 -7.26 -10.15
N SER A 508 -36.25 -6.42 -9.14
CA SER A 508 -36.80 -5.08 -9.29
C SER A 508 -35.70 -4.04 -9.07
N ILE A 509 -35.93 -2.81 -9.53
CA ILE A 509 -34.99 -1.70 -9.29
C ILE A 509 -34.78 -1.55 -7.78
N THR A 510 -35.85 -1.62 -6.98
CA THR A 510 -35.78 -1.57 -5.52
C THR A 510 -34.94 -2.70 -4.94
N SER A 511 -35.23 -3.96 -5.28
CA SER A 511 -34.52 -5.10 -4.69
C SER A 511 -33.03 -5.12 -5.05
N LEU A 512 -32.70 -4.73 -6.29
CA LEU A 512 -31.31 -4.61 -6.73
C LEU A 512 -30.61 -3.42 -6.10
N THR A 513 -31.30 -2.29 -5.94
CA THR A 513 -30.78 -1.11 -5.23
C THR A 513 -30.43 -1.43 -3.79
N ASP A 514 -31.35 -2.09 -3.08
CA ASP A 514 -31.13 -2.47 -1.68
C ASP A 514 -29.96 -3.44 -1.57
N PHE A 515 -29.92 -4.48 -2.43
CA PHE A 515 -28.80 -5.42 -2.48
C PHE A 515 -27.44 -4.75 -2.71
N LEU A 516 -27.34 -3.84 -3.70
CA LEU A 516 -26.09 -3.15 -3.99
C LEU A 516 -25.73 -2.13 -2.90
N LYS A 517 -26.71 -1.50 -2.23
CA LYS A 517 -26.47 -0.45 -1.24
C LYS A 517 -26.11 -0.99 0.14
N THR A 518 -26.74 -2.08 0.56
CA THR A 518 -26.62 -2.63 1.93
C THR A 518 -26.03 -4.04 1.97
N GLY A 519 -25.95 -4.70 0.81
CA GLY A 519 -25.62 -6.13 0.73
C GLY A 519 -26.83 -7.02 1.02
N HIS A 520 -28.02 -6.46 1.27
CA HIS A 520 -29.21 -7.19 1.69
C HIS A 520 -30.44 -6.77 0.89
N SER A 521 -31.26 -7.75 0.48
CA SER A 521 -32.57 -7.50 -0.12
C SER A 521 -33.51 -8.68 0.07
N GLU A 522 -34.75 -8.55 -0.43
CA GLU A 522 -35.68 -9.68 -0.53
C GLU A 522 -35.17 -10.85 -1.41
N LYS A 523 -34.08 -10.63 -2.16
CA LYS A 523 -33.41 -11.65 -2.99
C LYS A 523 -32.25 -12.36 -2.27
N GLY A 524 -31.94 -11.99 -1.03
CA GLY A 524 -30.85 -12.59 -0.25
C GLY A 524 -29.76 -11.59 0.12
N THR A 525 -28.55 -12.10 0.36
CA THR A 525 -27.39 -11.34 0.85
C THR A 525 -26.17 -11.52 -0.06
N ALA A 526 -25.33 -10.49 -0.14
CA ALA A 526 -24.06 -10.53 -0.86
C ALA A 526 -23.04 -11.39 -0.13
N PHE A 527 -22.23 -12.15 -0.87
CA PHE A 527 -21.07 -12.90 -0.39
C PHE A 527 -19.94 -12.92 -1.42
N GLY A 528 -18.80 -13.49 -1.05
CA GLY A 528 -17.64 -13.57 -1.93
C GLY A 528 -17.18 -12.18 -2.38
N GLY A 529 -16.77 -12.05 -3.64
CA GLY A 529 -16.31 -10.77 -4.19
C GLY A 529 -17.37 -9.65 -4.11
N MET A 530 -18.66 -9.99 -4.24
CA MET A 530 -19.72 -8.98 -4.18
C MET A 530 -19.88 -8.38 -2.77
N ALA A 531 -19.63 -9.16 -1.71
CA ALA A 531 -19.62 -8.62 -0.36
C ALA A 531 -18.53 -7.57 -0.19
N GLU A 532 -17.33 -7.79 -0.75
CA GLU A 532 -16.25 -6.79 -0.73
C GLU A 532 -16.60 -5.55 -1.55
N VAL A 533 -17.22 -5.70 -2.73
CA VAL A 533 -17.72 -4.56 -3.53
C VAL A 533 -18.72 -3.72 -2.73
N VAL A 534 -19.68 -4.36 -2.06
CA VAL A 534 -20.63 -3.63 -1.19
C VAL A 534 -19.90 -2.91 -0.08
N LYS A 535 -19.02 -3.63 0.61
CA LYS A 535 -18.28 -3.14 1.77
C LYS A 535 -17.40 -1.95 1.45
N ASN A 536 -16.74 -1.94 0.29
CA ASN A 536 -15.65 -1.03 -0.04
C ASN A 536 -16.02 0.00 -1.12
N SER A 537 -17.16 -0.17 -1.80
CA SER A 537 -17.60 0.70 -2.90
C SER A 537 -19.08 1.10 -2.78
N THR A 538 -20.01 0.22 -3.17
CA THR A 538 -21.38 0.63 -3.49
C THR A 538 -22.17 1.14 -2.28
N ARG A 539 -21.81 0.72 -1.05
CA ARG A 539 -22.41 1.28 0.18
C ARG A 539 -22.14 2.76 0.39
N TYR A 540 -21.09 3.31 -0.21
CA TYR A 540 -20.73 4.72 -0.08
C TYR A 540 -21.39 5.60 -1.15
N LEU A 541 -21.98 5.00 -2.19
CA LEU A 541 -22.70 5.72 -3.23
C LEU A 541 -24.03 6.29 -2.73
N THR A 542 -24.51 7.39 -3.30
CA THR A 542 -25.86 7.86 -3.02
C THR A 542 -26.87 6.79 -3.46
N ARG A 543 -28.02 6.71 -2.78
CA ARG A 543 -29.04 5.72 -3.16
C ARG A 543 -29.57 5.97 -4.58
N ASP A 544 -29.57 7.22 -5.04
CA ASP A 544 -29.94 7.58 -6.40
C ASP A 544 -28.96 7.02 -7.44
N ASP A 545 -27.64 7.11 -7.19
CA ASP A 545 -26.64 6.54 -8.11
C ASP A 545 -26.69 5.00 -8.12
N VAL A 546 -26.94 4.35 -6.97
CA VAL A 546 -27.16 2.90 -6.93
C VAL A 546 -28.46 2.50 -7.63
N SER A 547 -29.52 3.29 -7.49
CA SER A 547 -30.79 3.10 -8.19
C SER A 547 -30.63 3.29 -9.70
N ALA A 548 -29.79 4.22 -10.14
CA ALA A 548 -29.46 4.42 -11.55
C ALA A 548 -28.73 3.20 -12.13
N ILE A 549 -27.76 2.63 -11.40
CA ILE A 549 -27.10 1.35 -11.76
C ILE A 549 -28.15 0.25 -11.92
N ALA A 550 -29.04 0.10 -10.94
CA ALA A 550 -30.12 -0.90 -10.99
C ALA A 550 -31.08 -0.68 -12.17
N GLU A 551 -31.46 0.57 -12.46
CA GLU A 551 -32.28 0.95 -13.61
C GLU A 551 -31.61 0.52 -14.92
N TYR A 552 -30.33 0.81 -15.12
CA TYR A 552 -29.59 0.41 -16.32
C TYR A 552 -29.53 -1.11 -16.49
N LEU A 553 -29.16 -1.85 -15.42
CA LEU A 553 -29.04 -3.31 -15.48
C LEU A 553 -30.38 -4.01 -15.79
N ILE A 554 -31.50 -3.50 -15.24
CA ILE A 554 -32.83 -4.10 -15.41
C ILE A 554 -33.45 -3.73 -16.77
N THR A 555 -33.25 -2.50 -17.24
CA THR A 555 -33.87 -2.05 -18.48
C THR A 555 -33.08 -2.45 -19.71
N GLY A 556 -31.75 -2.57 -19.58
CA GLY A 556 -30.86 -3.01 -20.64
C GLY A 556 -30.63 -1.99 -21.76
N ASP A 557 -29.87 -2.40 -22.77
CA ASP A 557 -29.67 -1.69 -24.03
C ASP A 557 -29.42 -2.67 -25.19
N LYS A 558 -28.79 -2.20 -26.28
CA LYS A 558 -28.44 -3.07 -27.42
C LYS A 558 -27.34 -4.09 -27.11
N TYR A 559 -26.53 -3.87 -26.07
CA TYR A 559 -25.44 -4.75 -25.65
C TYR A 559 -25.83 -5.59 -24.41
N ASN A 560 -26.74 -5.08 -23.58
CA ASN A 560 -27.41 -5.79 -22.49
C ASN A 560 -28.90 -5.97 -22.83
N VAL A 561 -29.21 -6.87 -23.77
CA VAL A 561 -30.57 -6.98 -24.32
C VAL A 561 -31.55 -7.58 -23.30
N LEU A 562 -32.73 -6.97 -23.20
CA LEU A 562 -33.88 -7.52 -22.47
C LEU A 562 -34.80 -8.31 -23.41
N ASP A 563 -34.76 -9.63 -23.33
CA ASP A 563 -35.71 -10.53 -23.98
C ASP A 563 -36.82 -10.92 -23.00
N LYS A 564 -38.00 -10.32 -23.17
CA LYS A 564 -39.17 -10.64 -22.33
C LYS A 564 -39.84 -11.97 -22.69
N SER A 565 -39.47 -12.61 -23.81
CA SER A 565 -40.09 -13.86 -24.24
C SER A 565 -39.76 -15.04 -23.32
N VAL A 566 -38.66 -14.94 -22.55
CA VAL A 566 -38.24 -15.94 -21.55
C VAL A 566 -39.19 -16.06 -20.36
N GLY A 567 -40.07 -15.06 -20.16
CA GLY A 567 -41.02 -15.01 -19.04
C GLY A 567 -40.36 -14.88 -17.66
N GLN A 568 -41.17 -14.66 -16.63
CA GLN A 568 -40.72 -14.61 -15.24
C GLN A 568 -41.00 -15.93 -14.53
N ILE A 569 -40.03 -16.46 -13.78
CA ILE A 569 -40.22 -17.69 -13.00
C ILE A 569 -40.82 -17.36 -11.63
N THR A 570 -41.75 -18.21 -11.19
CA THR A 570 -42.39 -18.09 -9.87
C THR A 570 -42.16 -19.37 -9.08
N PRO A 571 -41.43 -19.32 -7.96
CA PRO A 571 -41.23 -20.48 -7.11
C PRO A 571 -42.57 -20.98 -6.54
N PRO A 572 -42.85 -22.30 -6.58
CA PRO A 572 -44.08 -22.87 -6.02
C PRO A 572 -44.07 -22.90 -4.49
N GLY A 573 -42.90 -22.79 -3.85
CA GLY A 573 -42.73 -23.04 -2.41
C GLY A 573 -42.87 -24.53 -2.07
N PHE A 574 -42.73 -24.86 -0.77
CA PHE A 574 -42.92 -26.24 -0.31
C PHE A 574 -44.39 -26.67 -0.23
N GLY A 575 -45.34 -25.73 -0.20
CA GLY A 575 -46.78 -26.02 -0.21
C GLY A 575 -47.20 -27.03 0.86
N ASP A 576 -47.91 -28.09 0.43
CA ASP A 576 -48.42 -29.17 1.28
C ASP A 576 -47.32 -30.03 1.94
N LEU A 577 -46.04 -29.85 1.58
CA LEU A 577 -44.93 -30.58 2.21
C LEU A 577 -44.60 -30.08 3.62
N ILE A 578 -45.09 -28.90 4.03
CA ILE A 578 -44.83 -28.28 5.33
C ILE A 578 -45.34 -29.19 6.47
N PRO A 579 -44.65 -29.28 7.64
CA PRO A 579 -44.71 -30.43 8.57
C PRO A 579 -46.08 -30.69 9.21
N ALA A 580 -47.06 -29.82 9.04
CA ALA A 580 -48.43 -30.10 9.43
C ALA A 580 -49.06 -31.27 8.65
N GLN A 581 -48.48 -31.68 7.52
CA GLN A 581 -49.06 -32.70 6.62
C GLN A 581 -48.12 -33.85 6.20
N VAL A 582 -46.83 -33.83 6.57
CA VAL A 582 -45.86 -34.88 6.20
C VAL A 582 -45.23 -35.52 7.43
N ASN A 583 -45.39 -36.85 7.60
CA ASN A 583 -44.69 -37.61 8.62
C ASN A 583 -43.25 -37.92 8.17
N VAL A 584 -42.32 -37.02 8.48
CA VAL A 584 -40.90 -37.12 8.11
C VAL A 584 -40.17 -38.29 8.81
N GLN A 585 -40.82 -38.94 9.78
CA GLN A 585 -40.31 -40.10 10.50
C GLN A 585 -41.00 -41.42 10.10
N ASP A 586 -41.75 -41.44 8.99
CA ASP A 586 -42.40 -42.67 8.50
C ASP A 586 -41.35 -43.70 8.03
N PRO A 587 -41.20 -44.85 8.72
CA PRO A 587 -40.25 -45.90 8.33
C PRO A 587 -40.57 -46.55 6.97
N ASN A 588 -41.74 -46.30 6.37
CA ASN A 588 -42.11 -46.77 5.02
C ASN A 588 -41.65 -45.84 3.89
N LEU A 589 -40.89 -44.78 4.19
CA LEU A 589 -40.25 -43.95 3.16
C LEU A 589 -39.04 -44.65 2.54
N GLU A 590 -38.32 -45.51 3.28
CA GLU A 590 -37.22 -46.30 2.73
C GLU A 590 -37.73 -47.30 1.68
N GLY A 591 -37.35 -47.09 0.40
CA GLY A 591 -37.55 -48.07 -0.67
C GLY A 591 -38.47 -47.69 -1.85
N SER A 592 -38.97 -46.46 -1.96
CA SER A 592 -39.87 -46.06 -3.06
C SER A 592 -39.27 -45.03 -4.01
N ALA A 593 -38.20 -45.39 -4.73
CA ALA A 593 -37.60 -44.55 -5.77
C ALA A 593 -38.57 -44.25 -6.95
N THR A 594 -39.71 -44.94 -7.03
CA THR A 594 -40.69 -44.85 -8.12
C THR A 594 -41.92 -44.00 -7.81
N ASP A 595 -42.12 -43.56 -6.56
CA ASP A 595 -43.24 -42.68 -6.18
C ASP A 595 -42.74 -41.23 -6.05
N PRO A 596 -43.13 -40.32 -6.96
CA PRO A 596 -42.68 -38.93 -6.93
C PRO A 596 -43.00 -38.21 -5.63
N LEU A 597 -44.16 -38.48 -5.01
CA LEU A 597 -44.59 -37.79 -3.79
C LEU A 597 -43.75 -38.22 -2.59
N LYS A 598 -43.49 -39.53 -2.44
CA LYS A 598 -42.62 -40.03 -1.37
C LYS A 598 -41.19 -39.53 -1.53
N LYS A 599 -40.69 -39.44 -2.76
CA LYS A 599 -39.37 -38.87 -3.03
C LYS A 599 -39.30 -37.38 -2.64
N GLU A 600 -40.33 -36.60 -2.96
CA GLU A 600 -40.40 -35.20 -2.52
C GLU A 600 -40.48 -35.07 -0.99
N GLN A 601 -41.23 -35.94 -0.31
CA GLN A 601 -41.30 -35.97 1.16
C GLN A 601 -39.96 -36.32 1.81
N GLN A 602 -39.20 -37.27 1.24
CA GLN A 602 -37.84 -37.59 1.69
C GLN A 602 -36.89 -36.41 1.53
N LEU A 603 -36.90 -35.76 0.36
CA LEU A 603 -36.05 -34.61 0.07
C LEU A 603 -36.41 -33.40 0.94
N TYR A 604 -37.70 -33.20 1.23
CA TYR A 604 -38.14 -32.23 2.21
C TYR A 604 -37.64 -32.57 3.63
N GLY A 605 -37.68 -33.84 4.01
CA GLY A 605 -37.12 -34.30 5.28
C GLY A 605 -35.62 -34.02 5.40
N LEU A 606 -34.87 -34.31 4.35
CA LEU A 606 -33.45 -33.98 4.26
C LEU A 606 -33.24 -32.46 4.38
N TYR A 607 -34.00 -31.65 3.64
CA TYR A 607 -33.96 -30.18 3.75
C TYR A 607 -34.20 -29.69 5.18
N ILE A 608 -35.18 -30.24 5.89
CA ILE A 608 -35.47 -29.82 7.28
C ILE A 608 -34.31 -30.17 8.21
N GLN A 609 -33.70 -31.34 8.04
CA GLN A 609 -32.58 -31.79 8.85
C GLN A 609 -31.29 -30.99 8.59
N THR A 610 -31.06 -30.56 7.34
CA THR A 610 -29.81 -29.89 6.95
C THR A 610 -29.93 -28.35 6.93
N CYS A 611 -31.04 -27.81 6.41
CA CYS A 611 -31.19 -26.40 6.08
C CYS A 611 -32.28 -25.70 6.90
N GLY A 612 -33.38 -26.40 7.22
CA GLY A 612 -34.61 -25.82 7.75
C GLY A 612 -34.50 -25.19 9.14
N ALA A 613 -33.52 -25.62 9.95
CA ALA A 613 -33.23 -24.99 11.25
C ALA A 613 -32.89 -23.50 11.09
N CYS A 614 -32.09 -23.16 10.09
CA CYS A 614 -31.66 -21.79 9.81
C CYS A 614 -32.58 -21.10 8.80
N HIS A 615 -32.82 -21.71 7.64
CA HIS A 615 -33.58 -21.10 6.54
C HIS A 615 -35.10 -21.21 6.67
N GLY A 616 -35.59 -21.80 7.77
CA GLY A 616 -37.02 -21.98 8.01
C GLY A 616 -37.60 -23.20 7.30
N ALA A 617 -38.66 -23.77 7.86
CA ALA A 617 -39.36 -24.91 7.25
C ALA A 617 -40.06 -24.53 5.93
N ASP A 618 -40.40 -23.26 5.76
CA ASP A 618 -40.98 -22.71 4.53
C ASP A 618 -39.96 -22.07 3.58
N GLY A 619 -38.66 -22.09 3.95
CA GLY A 619 -37.57 -21.53 3.15
C GLY A 619 -37.51 -20.01 3.13
N LYS A 620 -38.29 -19.30 3.96
CA LYS A 620 -38.33 -17.82 3.97
C LYS A 620 -37.18 -17.17 4.74
N GLY A 621 -36.28 -17.97 5.30
CA GLY A 621 -35.20 -17.47 6.14
C GLY A 621 -35.68 -17.11 7.54
N ARG A 622 -34.74 -16.62 8.35
CA ARG A 622 -34.97 -16.12 9.70
C ARG A 622 -34.09 -14.90 9.90
N GLU A 623 -34.70 -13.79 10.29
CA GLU A 623 -34.01 -12.52 10.53
C GLU A 623 -32.85 -12.70 11.52
N GLY A 624 -31.67 -12.13 11.20
CA GLY A 624 -30.44 -12.27 11.98
C GLY A 624 -29.83 -13.68 12.05
N ILE A 625 -30.41 -14.67 11.36
CA ILE A 625 -29.96 -16.07 11.37
C ILE A 625 -29.52 -16.49 9.97
N ALA A 626 -30.42 -16.47 9.00
CA ALA A 626 -30.13 -16.88 7.63
C ALA A 626 -31.06 -16.21 6.62
N PRO A 627 -30.59 -15.91 5.39
CA PRO A 627 -31.40 -15.29 4.36
C PRO A 627 -32.51 -16.23 3.87
N THR A 628 -33.52 -15.64 3.21
CA THR A 628 -34.51 -16.41 2.46
C THR A 628 -33.84 -17.26 1.40
N LEU A 629 -34.32 -18.50 1.23
CA LEU A 629 -34.04 -19.34 0.07
C LEU A 629 -35.19 -19.27 -0.96
N LEU A 630 -36.41 -18.97 -0.50
CA LEU A 630 -37.55 -18.67 -1.35
C LEU A 630 -37.33 -17.36 -2.08
N ASN A 631 -37.45 -17.37 -3.42
CA ASN A 631 -37.25 -16.20 -4.28
C ASN A 631 -35.83 -15.59 -4.14
N ASN A 632 -34.86 -16.38 -3.69
CA ASN A 632 -33.47 -15.96 -3.54
C ASN A 632 -32.78 -15.90 -4.91
N GLY A 633 -31.99 -14.86 -5.15
CA GLY A 633 -31.33 -14.61 -6.43
C GLY A 633 -30.51 -15.79 -6.94
N ILE A 634 -29.76 -16.48 -6.08
CA ILE A 634 -28.87 -17.58 -6.50
C ILE A 634 -29.61 -18.90 -6.64
N ILE A 635 -30.64 -19.12 -5.82
CA ILE A 635 -31.51 -20.30 -5.94
C ILE A 635 -32.35 -20.19 -7.23
N MET A 636 -32.77 -18.97 -7.57
CA MET A 636 -33.46 -18.65 -8.81
C MET A 636 -32.53 -18.63 -10.01
N HIS A 637 -31.24 -18.34 -9.87
CA HIS A 637 -30.34 -18.16 -10.99
C HIS A 637 -30.24 -19.41 -11.89
N LYS A 638 -30.05 -19.23 -13.21
CA LYS A 638 -29.95 -20.35 -14.15
C LYS A 638 -28.75 -21.25 -13.90
N ASP A 639 -27.56 -20.66 -13.66
CA ASP A 639 -26.36 -21.43 -13.33
C ASP A 639 -26.40 -21.89 -11.85
N PRO A 640 -26.38 -23.22 -11.58
CA PRO A 640 -26.38 -23.73 -10.20
C PRO A 640 -25.05 -23.56 -9.45
N TYR A 641 -23.97 -23.10 -10.09
CA TYR A 641 -22.62 -23.17 -9.55
C TYR A 641 -22.55 -22.65 -8.12
N ASP A 642 -23.00 -21.43 -7.86
CA ASP A 642 -22.91 -20.83 -6.52
C ASP A 642 -23.83 -21.51 -5.50
N THR A 643 -24.99 -22.01 -5.90
CA THR A 643 -25.83 -22.79 -4.98
C THR A 643 -25.08 -24.04 -4.49
N ILE A 644 -24.36 -24.71 -5.40
CA ILE A 644 -23.54 -25.89 -5.08
C ILE A 644 -22.32 -25.48 -4.26
N ALA A 645 -21.59 -24.46 -4.70
CA ALA A 645 -20.37 -23.99 -4.08
C ALA A 645 -20.61 -23.52 -2.65
N VAL A 646 -21.61 -22.66 -2.42
CA VAL A 646 -22.03 -22.21 -1.08
C VAL A 646 -22.37 -23.38 -0.17
N THR A 647 -23.08 -24.40 -0.65
CA THR A 647 -23.45 -25.56 0.19
C THR A 647 -22.24 -26.41 0.56
N ILE A 648 -21.32 -26.63 -0.38
CA ILE A 648 -20.06 -27.36 -0.11
C ILE A 648 -19.17 -26.55 0.82
N ARG A 649 -19.02 -25.25 0.58
CA ARG A 649 -18.05 -24.37 1.24
C ARG A 649 -18.52 -23.85 2.59
N GLY A 650 -19.82 -23.67 2.76
CA GLY A 650 -20.33 -22.78 3.79
C GLY A 650 -19.99 -21.33 3.49
N LEU A 651 -20.38 -20.42 4.38
CA LEU A 651 -20.09 -19.01 4.30
C LEU A 651 -19.64 -18.51 5.68
N VAL A 652 -18.64 -17.64 5.68
CA VAL A 652 -18.29 -16.86 6.87
C VAL A 652 -19.27 -15.69 7.01
N PRO A 653 -19.40 -15.08 8.21
CA PRO A 653 -20.21 -13.88 8.37
C PRO A 653 -19.56 -12.72 7.61
N ASN A 654 -20.38 -11.95 6.90
CA ASN A 654 -19.95 -10.76 6.19
C ASN A 654 -20.53 -9.57 6.98
N TYR A 655 -19.69 -8.81 7.69
CA TYR A 655 -20.13 -7.68 8.53
C TYR A 655 -20.45 -6.44 7.66
N LEU A 656 -21.44 -6.55 6.77
CA LEU A 656 -21.80 -5.49 5.82
C LEU A 656 -22.65 -4.42 6.49
N GLU A 657 -23.52 -4.82 7.41
CA GLU A 657 -24.41 -3.94 8.16
C GLU A 657 -24.60 -4.47 9.57
N GLN A 658 -24.08 -3.74 10.57
CA GLN A 658 -24.01 -4.19 11.98
C GLN A 658 -25.35 -4.67 12.57
N GLU A 659 -26.48 -4.29 11.97
CA GLU A 659 -27.83 -4.63 12.44
C GLU A 659 -28.47 -5.80 11.67
N ILE A 660 -27.89 -6.28 10.55
CA ILE A 660 -28.49 -7.29 9.65
C ILE A 660 -27.50 -8.42 9.31
N ASP A 661 -26.50 -8.66 10.15
CA ASP A 661 -25.51 -9.70 9.88
C ASP A 661 -26.09 -11.12 10.11
N PHE A 662 -25.86 -12.02 9.14
CA PHE A 662 -26.27 -13.42 9.25
C PHE A 662 -25.22 -14.28 9.95
N MET A 663 -25.68 -15.38 10.57
CA MET A 663 -24.78 -16.38 11.15
C MET A 663 -23.96 -17.09 10.07
N PRO A 664 -22.77 -17.62 10.40
CA PRO A 664 -21.98 -18.38 9.45
C PRO A 664 -22.77 -19.59 8.95
N MET A 665 -22.74 -19.83 7.64
CA MET A 665 -23.33 -21.02 7.04
C MET A 665 -22.33 -22.17 7.13
N SER A 666 -22.74 -23.29 7.73
CA SER A 666 -21.88 -24.48 7.86
C SER A 666 -21.54 -25.10 6.51
N SER A 667 -20.34 -25.68 6.41
CA SER A 667 -19.93 -26.48 5.25
C SER A 667 -20.59 -27.87 5.28
N PHE A 668 -21.16 -28.29 4.16
CA PHE A 668 -21.70 -29.65 4.00
C PHE A 668 -20.74 -30.58 3.23
N ASN A 669 -19.47 -30.17 3.05
CA ASN A 669 -18.50 -30.93 2.27
C ASN A 669 -18.35 -32.38 2.75
N THR A 670 -18.34 -32.63 4.05
CA THR A 670 -18.20 -33.98 4.61
C THR A 670 -19.52 -34.59 5.08
N VAL A 671 -20.63 -33.86 4.98
CA VAL A 671 -21.94 -34.27 5.49
C VAL A 671 -22.78 -34.95 4.41
N LEU A 672 -22.74 -34.42 3.18
CA LEU A 672 -23.52 -34.93 2.06
C LEU A 672 -22.59 -35.43 0.95
N ASN A 673 -22.84 -36.66 0.48
CA ASN A 673 -22.20 -37.16 -0.74
C ASN A 673 -22.75 -36.41 -1.98
N ASP A 674 -22.07 -36.56 -3.12
CA ASP A 674 -22.40 -35.81 -4.33
C ASP A 674 -23.80 -36.13 -4.89
N ALA A 675 -24.29 -37.35 -4.71
CA ALA A 675 -25.60 -37.76 -5.21
C ALA A 675 -26.74 -37.17 -4.36
N ASP A 676 -26.59 -37.20 -3.04
CA ASP A 676 -27.58 -36.63 -2.12
C ASP A 676 -27.60 -35.11 -2.23
N LEU A 677 -26.42 -34.47 -2.36
CA LEU A 677 -26.33 -33.03 -2.54
C LEU A 677 -26.96 -32.58 -3.87
N ALA A 678 -26.71 -33.31 -4.96
CA ALA A 678 -27.31 -33.01 -6.26
C ALA A 678 -28.85 -33.08 -6.20
N GLN A 679 -29.40 -34.11 -5.53
CA GLN A 679 -30.85 -34.25 -5.37
C GLN A 679 -31.45 -33.18 -4.45
N LEU A 680 -30.79 -32.88 -3.32
CA LEU A 680 -31.24 -31.86 -2.39
C LEU A 680 -31.27 -30.48 -3.04
N ILE A 681 -30.20 -30.07 -3.71
CA ILE A 681 -30.16 -28.76 -4.36
C ILE A 681 -31.13 -28.70 -5.54
N THR A 682 -31.30 -29.79 -6.31
CA THR A 682 -32.34 -29.88 -7.34
C THR A 682 -33.71 -29.58 -6.75
N PHE A 683 -34.06 -30.27 -5.66
CA PHE A 683 -35.33 -30.08 -4.97
C PHE A 683 -35.50 -28.64 -4.44
N VAL A 684 -34.48 -28.08 -3.81
CA VAL A 684 -34.48 -26.69 -3.31
C VAL A 684 -34.69 -25.70 -4.46
N ARG A 685 -33.97 -25.85 -5.59
CA ARG A 685 -34.12 -24.95 -6.75
C ARG A 685 -35.47 -25.10 -7.44
N GLN A 686 -36.02 -26.31 -7.52
CA GLN A 686 -37.37 -26.54 -8.03
C GLN A 686 -38.43 -25.85 -7.15
N LYS A 687 -38.39 -26.08 -5.83
CA LYS A 687 -39.42 -25.57 -4.92
C LYS A 687 -39.26 -24.08 -4.58
N LEU A 688 -38.04 -23.62 -4.33
CA LEU A 688 -37.77 -22.28 -3.82
C LEU A 688 -37.22 -21.30 -4.88
N GLY A 689 -36.70 -21.82 -6.00
CA GLY A 689 -36.21 -21.03 -7.14
C GLY A 689 -37.09 -21.08 -8.39
N GLY A 690 -38.00 -22.06 -8.52
CA GLY A 690 -38.80 -22.26 -9.73
C GLY A 690 -37.98 -22.76 -10.93
N ARG A 691 -36.86 -23.46 -10.69
CA ARG A 691 -35.99 -24.01 -11.76
C ARG A 691 -36.14 -25.52 -11.88
N ASP A 692 -36.56 -25.98 -13.05
CA ASP A 692 -36.83 -27.41 -13.29
C ASP A 692 -35.61 -28.21 -13.78
N ILE A 693 -34.50 -27.52 -14.09
CA ILE A 693 -33.28 -28.17 -14.59
C ILE A 693 -32.58 -28.90 -13.43
N PRO A 694 -32.49 -30.25 -13.47
CA PRO A 694 -31.88 -31.01 -12.39
C PRO A 694 -30.36 -30.85 -12.38
N ILE A 695 -29.80 -30.83 -11.18
CA ILE A 695 -28.36 -30.89 -10.95
C ILE A 695 -27.92 -32.34 -10.97
N THR A 696 -26.85 -32.61 -11.70
CA THR A 696 -26.25 -33.95 -11.80
C THR A 696 -25.19 -34.16 -10.73
N THR A 697 -25.01 -35.41 -10.32
CA THR A 697 -23.90 -35.82 -9.42
C THR A 697 -22.54 -35.40 -10.00
N THR A 698 -22.35 -35.54 -11.31
CA THR A 698 -21.09 -35.15 -11.98
C THR A 698 -20.80 -33.65 -11.85
N GLN A 699 -21.81 -32.78 -11.93
CA GLN A 699 -21.62 -31.34 -11.71
C GLN A 699 -21.13 -31.06 -10.29
N VAL A 700 -21.74 -31.71 -9.29
CA VAL A 700 -21.34 -31.57 -7.88
C VAL A 700 -19.92 -32.07 -7.67
N THR A 701 -19.57 -33.27 -8.18
CA THR A 701 -18.21 -33.82 -8.09
C THR A 701 -17.18 -32.88 -8.70
N LYS A 702 -17.49 -32.29 -9.87
CA LYS A 702 -16.61 -31.33 -10.55
C LYS A 702 -16.37 -30.09 -9.69
N ILE A 703 -17.44 -29.43 -9.24
CA ILE A 703 -17.34 -28.21 -8.43
C ILE A 703 -16.59 -28.49 -7.13
N ARG A 704 -16.88 -29.60 -6.45
CA ARG A 704 -16.16 -30.01 -5.24
C ARG A 704 -14.66 -30.17 -5.50
N THR A 705 -14.30 -30.84 -6.59
CA THR A 705 -12.90 -31.04 -6.99
C THR A 705 -12.21 -29.73 -7.30
N ASP A 706 -12.88 -28.82 -8.00
CA ASP A 706 -12.34 -27.52 -8.37
C ASP A 706 -12.11 -26.63 -7.13
N LEU A 707 -13.06 -26.63 -6.19
CA LEU A 707 -12.90 -25.94 -4.91
C LEU A 707 -11.71 -26.49 -4.12
N ILE A 708 -11.57 -27.82 -4.00
CA ILE A 708 -10.42 -28.45 -3.31
C ILE A 708 -9.10 -28.03 -3.98
N LYS A 709 -9.03 -28.06 -5.32
CA LYS A 709 -7.84 -27.63 -6.07
C LYS A 709 -7.50 -26.15 -5.85
N ALA A 710 -8.52 -25.30 -5.69
CA ALA A 710 -8.36 -23.89 -5.35
C ALA A 710 -7.90 -23.66 -3.89
N GLY A 711 -7.56 -24.72 -3.15
CA GLY A 711 -7.13 -24.64 -1.74
C GLY A 711 -8.29 -24.61 -0.75
N PHE A 712 -9.51 -24.83 -1.21
CA PHE A 712 -10.70 -24.90 -0.38
C PHE A 712 -10.98 -26.36 0.04
N ALA A 713 -10.23 -26.87 1.01
CA ALA A 713 -10.50 -28.17 1.62
C ALA A 713 -10.79 -27.98 3.12
N GLY A 714 -12.09 -27.87 3.46
CA GLY A 714 -12.62 -28.04 4.82
C GLY A 714 -12.16 -27.00 5.85
N ASN A 715 -13.10 -26.12 6.22
CA ASN A 715 -12.99 -25.11 7.28
C ASN A 715 -12.00 -23.97 7.03
N ILE A 716 -12.54 -22.90 6.41
CA ILE A 716 -12.15 -21.49 6.58
C ILE A 716 -10.73 -21.16 6.05
N HIS A 717 -10.70 -20.44 4.92
CA HIS A 717 -9.56 -19.71 4.34
C HIS A 717 -8.18 -19.93 4.99
N ASN A 718 -7.39 -20.86 4.45
CA ASN A 718 -5.91 -20.81 4.57
C ASN A 718 -5.35 -19.91 3.46
N LEU A 719 -5.55 -18.59 3.58
CA LEU A 719 -4.72 -17.63 2.85
C LEU A 719 -3.47 -17.36 3.70
N THR A 720 -2.49 -18.25 3.60
CA THR A 720 -1.04 -18.04 3.80
C THR A 720 -0.35 -19.39 3.84
N GLN A 721 0.04 -19.94 2.69
CA GLN A 721 1.33 -20.62 2.49
C GLN A 721 1.51 -20.94 1.00
N PRO A 722 2.57 -20.44 0.33
CA PRO A 722 2.93 -20.94 -0.98
C PRO A 722 3.44 -22.37 -0.84
N MET A 723 2.90 -23.29 -1.66
CA MET A 723 3.38 -24.67 -1.74
C MET A 723 4.85 -24.68 -2.16
N ASN A 724 5.73 -25.03 -1.22
CA ASN A 724 7.05 -25.57 -1.55
C ASN A 724 6.83 -26.92 -2.24
N ASN A 725 7.03 -26.95 -3.55
CA ASN A 725 7.25 -28.19 -4.28
C ASN A 725 8.65 -28.70 -3.95
N ASN A 726 8.75 -29.67 -3.05
CA ASN A 726 9.87 -30.60 -3.04
C ASN A 726 9.35 -32.01 -2.70
N PRO A 727 9.56 -33.01 -3.57
CA PRO A 727 9.23 -34.39 -3.26
C PRO A 727 10.40 -35.01 -2.48
N GLU A 728 10.17 -35.34 -1.21
CA GLU A 728 10.88 -36.41 -0.51
C GLU A 728 9.87 -37.41 0.06
#